data_AF-A0A179ITZ6-F1
#
_entry.id   AF-A0A179ITZ6-F1
#
_cell.length_a   1.000
_cell.length_b   1.000
_cell.length_c   1.000
_cell.angle_alpha   90.00
_cell.angle_beta   90.00
_cell.angle_gamma   90.00
#
_symmetry.space_group_name_H-M   'P 1'
#
loop_
_entity.id
_entity.type
_entity.pdbx_description
1 polymer ?
#
loop_
_entity_poly.entity_id
_entity_poly.type
_entity_poly.pdbx_seq_one_letter_code
_entity_poly.pdbx_strand_id
1 'polypeptide(L)'
;MFAHERKPRPPRCTLDGAKLMRQAFLDEELMDYKNEPKCTLQALRRPRLRKCAFSTSTMAFVGPINREPKQGAEQDGGLDGYNWEVRFGTDPRRFVLKVFWDQEPQEPPYQYALQRECHNAAALQLMRAAMSQDDHTSGPILVQPHPWSRAEAFENMLAFSNEARLQEKLDEESGVVSPLSKITCMPRTRQCYGWVKIAGARIFDELPFKWWPSARTLEKKRRQIYREIDYTALVYEYIDEGDNDKEVIDKSLEFFRDAGFSHTFISLACNWKQSVLIDMSDIIHPCGFGWKYLAVEGGPFYRLCLISCTLARANPKLKLRYNMPTILEALTEPSVARDLNNEYAATGPNTIIDSAVEIENWSAWEDFTYENIKAIFKKQLGLRYQGGREPEPLAQDLFILNEDSTDDAIRRFPMPIVNYALKSAKGTEHFGRGSRCASIRYVPDWSVVADDHFMEGEGAGLMERLMDILPGDTKISSKWTSEIETDFPLALEWEKVVRQVVTYMAAWSVRYGFIVTDAEVVVLRIIRQHTTSGLASSRLRRKHSQASIATVTLSSDPVSDLASNWSSLSFQNNTALDWDFRVEFCAIPWSVTSRLTAKLALWALAMMSSHGDHFIDYSYPGLNTWRVVKGGGLVHNTSGAILSKAGKDCTIQQRNPFWDDILANADHNDAYDTEDGEAEEDQGEEEPALPEFSRYASPEVGSSSRSSDAVPSQTTTGKKRIEVRVVKLGRKYYYRDYKDGRKASNKDDWQAVEGGYLLTGKKHDYFTKKLG
;
A
#
# COMPACT_ATOMS: atom_id res chain seq x y z
N MET A 1 41.58 34.01 2.87
CA MET A 1 40.87 33.49 4.06
C MET A 1 39.59 34.29 4.24
N PHE A 2 38.44 33.71 3.96
CA PHE A 2 37.16 34.20 4.46
C PHE A 2 36.45 33.00 5.09
N ALA A 3 36.29 33.03 6.41
CA ALA A 3 35.59 31.97 7.11
C ALA A 3 34.09 32.18 6.94
N HIS A 4 33.41 31.27 6.25
CA HIS A 4 31.95 31.20 6.37
C HIS A 4 31.59 30.69 7.76
N GLU A 5 31.17 31.61 8.63
CA GLU A 5 30.56 31.26 9.91
C GLU A 5 29.34 30.37 9.66
N ARG A 6 29.45 29.10 10.05
CA ARG A 6 28.30 28.19 10.07
C ARG A 6 27.34 28.68 11.14
N LYS A 7 26.19 29.26 10.74
CA LYS A 7 25.09 29.54 11.68
C LYS A 7 24.76 28.25 12.45
N PRO A 8 24.68 28.28 13.79
CA PRO A 8 24.44 27.09 14.59
C PRO A 8 23.06 26.51 14.27
N ARG A 9 22.95 25.17 14.29
CA ARG A 9 21.64 24.50 14.18
C ARG A 9 20.76 24.96 15.35
N PRO A 10 19.51 25.40 15.12
CA PRO A 10 18.64 25.83 16.21
C PRO A 10 18.38 24.66 17.17
N PRO A 11 18.30 24.90 18.49
CA PRO A 11 18.09 23.86 19.47
C PRO A 11 16.74 23.15 19.22
N ARG A 12 16.71 21.82 19.40
CA ARG A 12 15.44 21.08 19.46
C ARG A 12 14.61 21.63 20.62
N CYS A 13 13.58 22.40 20.32
CA CYS A 13 12.66 22.93 21.32
C CYS A 13 11.87 21.77 21.97
N THR A 14 12.31 21.34 23.15
CA THR A 14 11.74 20.24 23.95
C THR A 14 10.48 20.68 24.71
N LEU A 15 9.49 21.18 23.98
CA LEU A 15 8.14 21.36 24.52
C LEU A 15 7.46 19.99 24.65
N ASP A 16 7.20 19.56 25.88
CA ASP A 16 6.37 18.39 26.19
C ASP A 16 5.01 18.50 25.47
N GLY A 17 4.76 17.58 24.54
CA GLY A 17 3.52 17.54 23.76
C GLY A 17 2.28 17.38 24.63
N ALA A 18 2.37 16.65 25.74
CA ALA A 18 1.25 16.50 26.68
C ALA A 18 0.98 17.82 27.43
N LYS A 19 2.02 18.60 27.77
CA LYS A 19 1.87 19.95 28.36
C LYS A 19 1.31 20.97 27.35
N LEU A 20 1.67 20.88 26.08
CA LEU A 20 1.03 21.68 25.02
C LEU A 20 -0.46 21.32 24.89
N MET A 21 -0.79 20.03 24.86
CA MET A 21 -2.18 19.59 24.66
C MET A 21 -3.12 19.90 25.84
N ARG A 22 -2.59 20.23 27.02
CA ARG A 22 -3.37 20.65 28.20
C ARG A 22 -3.59 22.17 28.33
N GLN A 23 -3.16 22.98 27.36
CA GLN A 23 -3.40 24.43 27.39
C GLN A 23 -4.89 24.77 27.15
N ALA A 24 -5.42 25.74 27.88
CA ALA A 24 -6.78 26.24 27.68
C ALA A 24 -6.90 27.00 26.34
N PHE A 25 -7.85 26.56 25.50
CA PHE A 25 -7.99 26.98 24.10
C PHE A 25 -9.38 27.54 23.76
N LEU A 26 -10.29 27.57 24.73
CA LEU A 26 -11.63 28.15 24.62
C LEU A 26 -11.71 29.42 25.47
N ASP A 27 -12.52 30.37 25.01
CA ASP A 27 -12.89 31.59 25.72
C ASP A 27 -14.42 31.72 25.77
N GLU A 28 -14.96 32.13 26.91
CA GLU A 28 -16.40 32.28 27.14
C GLU A 28 -16.95 33.60 26.60
N GLU A 29 -16.09 34.57 26.27
CA GLU A 29 -16.50 35.79 25.57
C GLU A 29 -17.21 35.46 24.24
N LEU A 30 -18.28 36.19 23.93
CA LEU A 30 -19.03 35.97 22.70
C LEU A 30 -18.29 36.49 21.47
N MET A 31 -18.34 35.72 20.40
CA MET A 31 -17.86 36.07 19.07
C MET A 31 -18.99 36.74 18.27
N ASP A 32 -19.25 38.01 18.56
CA ASP A 32 -20.17 38.86 17.82
C ASP A 32 -19.47 40.06 17.15
N TYR A 33 -20.25 40.85 16.39
CA TYR A 33 -19.78 42.05 15.70
C TYR A 33 -19.62 43.28 16.60
N LYS A 34 -20.05 43.21 17.87
CA LYS A 34 -19.95 44.31 18.83
C LYS A 34 -18.65 44.25 19.62
N ASN A 35 -18.11 43.04 19.77
CA ASN A 35 -16.89 42.75 20.48
C ASN A 35 -15.84 42.27 19.48
N GLU A 36 -15.15 43.20 18.82
CA GLU A 36 -13.94 42.84 18.07
C GLU A 36 -12.84 42.36 19.03
N PRO A 37 -12.04 41.35 18.64
CA PRO A 37 -11.02 40.81 19.53
C PRO A 37 -9.88 41.82 19.68
N LYS A 38 -9.40 42.02 20.91
CA LYS A 38 -8.24 42.88 21.15
C LYS A 38 -6.98 42.14 20.71
N CYS A 39 -6.29 42.68 19.70
CA CYS A 39 -5.07 42.12 19.12
C CYS A 39 -3.84 42.36 20.02
N THR A 40 -3.92 41.97 21.30
CA THR A 40 -2.80 42.13 22.23
C THR A 40 -1.77 41.03 22.02
N LEU A 41 -0.53 41.32 22.38
CA LEU A 41 0.58 40.37 22.39
C LEU A 41 0.25 39.14 23.26
N GLN A 42 -0.49 39.34 24.37
CA GLN A 42 -0.95 38.26 25.22
C GLN A 42 -2.00 37.37 24.53
N ALA A 43 -2.92 37.94 23.75
CA ALA A 43 -3.92 37.20 23.01
C ALA A 43 -3.29 36.33 21.91
N LEU A 44 -2.31 36.87 21.16
CA LEU A 44 -1.58 36.09 20.14
C LEU A 44 -0.63 35.05 20.75
N ARG A 45 -0.03 35.30 21.92
CA ARG A 45 0.79 34.29 22.64
C ARG A 45 -0.02 33.08 23.13
N ARG A 46 -1.32 33.25 23.39
CA ARG A 46 -2.24 32.19 23.85
C ARG A 46 -3.61 32.39 23.19
N PRO A 47 -3.75 32.09 21.90
CA PRO A 47 -4.99 32.32 21.18
C PRO A 47 -6.07 31.39 21.75
N ARG A 48 -7.24 31.94 22.09
CA ARG A 48 -8.38 31.16 22.59
C ARG A 48 -9.59 31.45 21.73
N LEU A 49 -10.31 30.41 21.32
CA LEU A 49 -11.47 30.58 20.46
C LEU A 49 -12.64 31.06 21.30
N ARG A 50 -13.22 32.20 20.91
CA ARG A 50 -14.41 32.77 21.54
C ARG A 50 -15.67 31.96 21.26
N LYS A 51 -16.64 32.08 22.15
CA LYS A 51 -17.91 31.34 22.14
C LYS A 51 -18.81 31.84 21.03
N CYS A 52 -19.54 30.94 20.37
CA CYS A 52 -20.43 31.33 19.29
C CYS A 52 -21.61 32.15 19.81
N ALA A 53 -21.89 33.26 19.13
CA ALA A 53 -23.04 34.12 19.44
C ALA A 53 -24.40 33.53 18.99
N PHE A 54 -24.40 32.50 18.13
CA PHE A 54 -25.62 31.82 17.72
C PHE A 54 -26.08 30.84 18.80
N SER A 55 -27.32 30.97 19.26
CA SER A 55 -27.92 30.00 20.20
C SER A 55 -28.09 28.64 19.53
N THR A 56 -27.63 27.58 20.19
CA THR A 56 -27.92 26.22 19.73
C THR A 56 -29.41 25.91 19.79
N SER A 57 -30.20 26.54 20.67
CA SER A 57 -31.66 26.32 20.75
C SER A 57 -32.43 26.72 19.49
N THR A 58 -31.88 27.61 18.65
CA THR A 58 -32.47 28.00 17.37
C THR A 58 -31.80 27.31 16.18
N MET A 59 -30.80 26.45 16.43
CA MET A 59 -30.13 25.67 15.40
C MET A 59 -31.08 24.60 14.84
N ALA A 60 -31.11 24.43 13.51
CA ALA A 60 -31.77 23.32 12.85
C ALA A 60 -30.80 22.65 11.86
N PHE A 61 -30.79 21.31 11.85
CA PHE A 61 -30.05 20.53 10.86
C PHE A 61 -30.74 20.62 9.49
N VAL A 62 -30.00 21.02 8.47
CA VAL A 62 -30.48 21.07 7.07
C VAL A 62 -30.17 19.75 6.35
N GLY A 63 -28.99 19.16 6.61
CA GLY A 63 -28.61 17.89 6.04
C GLY A 63 -27.11 17.58 6.07
N PRO A 64 -26.69 16.51 5.38
CA PRO A 64 -25.29 16.22 5.10
C PRO A 64 -24.67 17.31 4.23
N ILE A 65 -23.37 17.52 4.38
CA ILE A 65 -22.58 18.40 3.51
C ILE A 65 -22.55 17.80 2.09
N ASN A 66 -22.23 16.50 1.98
CA ASN A 66 -22.25 15.78 0.71
C ASN A 66 -23.59 15.06 0.53
N ARG A 67 -24.56 15.75 -0.10
CA ARG A 67 -25.94 15.22 -0.31
C ARG A 67 -26.00 13.99 -1.23
N GLU A 68 -25.06 13.87 -2.16
CA GLU A 68 -24.87 12.70 -3.02
C GLU A 68 -23.41 12.23 -2.95
N PRO A 69 -23.04 11.41 -1.95
CA PRO A 69 -21.69 10.87 -1.87
C PRO A 69 -21.47 9.94 -3.08
N LYS A 70 -20.54 10.32 -3.96
CA LYS A 70 -20.11 9.45 -5.07
C LYS A 70 -19.63 8.12 -4.50
N GLN A 71 -19.79 7.04 -5.26
CA GLN A 71 -19.37 5.71 -4.83
C GLN A 71 -17.84 5.70 -4.60
N GLY A 72 -17.42 5.55 -3.34
CA GLY A 72 -16.01 5.65 -2.92
C GLY A 72 -15.54 7.05 -2.46
N ALA A 73 -16.40 8.07 -2.46
CA ALA A 73 -16.08 9.36 -1.85
C ALA A 73 -16.22 9.32 -0.31
N GLU A 74 -15.48 10.19 0.36
CA GLU A 74 -15.52 10.33 1.81
C GLU A 74 -16.91 10.84 2.27
N GLN A 75 -17.54 10.11 3.19
CA GLN A 75 -18.69 10.60 3.96
C GLN A 75 -18.26 11.81 4.82
N ASP A 76 -19.22 12.65 5.24
CA ASP A 76 -19.00 13.92 5.96
C ASP A 76 -18.22 13.85 7.30
N GLY A 77 -17.85 12.64 7.73
CA GLY A 77 -16.92 12.38 8.83
C GLY A 77 -15.52 11.97 8.35
N GLY A 78 -14.53 12.78 8.72
CA GLY A 78 -13.11 12.57 8.45
C GLY A 78 -12.32 12.13 9.70
N LEU A 79 -11.01 12.42 9.72
CA LEU A 79 -10.10 12.03 10.82
C LEU A 79 -10.47 12.66 12.18
N ASP A 80 -10.87 13.93 12.15
CA ASP A 80 -11.01 14.80 13.33
C ASP A 80 -12.44 14.86 13.89
N GLY A 81 -13.45 14.75 13.01
CA GLY A 81 -14.85 14.91 13.39
C GLY A 81 -15.83 14.65 12.24
N TYR A 82 -17.11 14.94 12.50
CA TYR A 82 -18.22 14.86 11.55
C TYR A 82 -18.83 16.25 11.31
N ASN A 83 -19.29 16.52 10.08
CA ASN A 83 -19.81 17.81 9.66
C ASN A 83 -21.28 17.72 9.21
N TRP A 84 -22.09 18.73 9.55
CA TRP A 84 -23.46 18.87 9.03
C TRP A 84 -23.75 20.30 8.57
N GLU A 85 -24.61 20.45 7.56
CA GLU A 85 -25.20 21.73 7.18
C GLU A 85 -26.27 22.11 8.21
N VAL A 86 -26.17 23.31 8.78
CA VAL A 86 -27.12 23.84 9.78
C VAL A 86 -27.54 25.27 9.46
N ARG A 87 -28.67 25.69 10.04
CA ARG A 87 -29.17 27.08 10.06
C ARG A 87 -29.50 27.49 11.48
N PHE A 88 -29.56 28.79 11.74
CA PHE A 88 -29.91 29.35 13.05
C PHE A 88 -31.10 30.30 12.93
N GLY A 89 -32.24 29.92 13.50
CA GLY A 89 -33.47 30.71 13.49
C GLY A 89 -33.92 31.06 12.07
N THR A 90 -34.13 32.35 11.83
CA THR A 90 -34.53 32.92 10.53
C THR A 90 -33.36 33.46 9.70
N ASP A 91 -32.10 33.21 10.09
CA ASP A 91 -30.94 33.62 9.31
C ASP A 91 -30.92 32.88 7.96
N PRO A 92 -30.90 33.59 6.81
CA PRO A 92 -30.90 32.95 5.48
C PRO A 92 -29.57 32.25 5.15
N ARG A 93 -28.49 32.52 5.90
CA ARG A 93 -27.17 31.94 5.67
C ARG A 93 -27.14 30.46 6.05
N ARG A 94 -26.28 29.71 5.35
CA ARG A 94 -25.94 28.33 5.68
C ARG A 94 -24.67 28.31 6.52
N PHE A 95 -24.62 27.40 7.48
CA PHE A 95 -23.48 27.17 8.35
C PHE A 95 -23.09 25.70 8.34
N VAL A 96 -21.91 25.39 8.85
CA VAL A 96 -21.45 24.03 9.10
C VAL A 96 -21.18 23.86 10.58
N LEU A 97 -21.74 22.80 11.15
CA LEU A 97 -21.41 22.34 12.50
C LEU A 97 -20.37 21.21 12.40
N LYS A 98 -19.13 21.45 12.83
CA LYS A 98 -18.07 20.42 12.95
C LYS A 98 -18.05 19.89 14.39
N VAL A 99 -18.40 18.62 14.58
CA VAL A 99 -18.42 17.93 15.88
C VAL A 99 -17.23 16.97 15.95
N PHE A 100 -16.38 17.13 16.96
CA PHE A 100 -15.12 16.40 17.07
C PHE A 100 -15.29 15.06 17.79
N TRP A 101 -14.61 14.03 17.30
CA TRP A 101 -14.69 12.68 17.86
C TRP A 101 -14.16 12.61 19.29
N ASP A 102 -12.97 13.21 19.50
CA ASP A 102 -12.26 13.21 20.77
C ASP A 102 -12.53 14.55 21.48
N GLN A 103 -13.07 14.51 22.70
CA GLN A 103 -13.39 15.67 23.54
C GLN A 103 -12.35 15.94 24.64
N GLU A 104 -11.31 15.11 24.68
CA GLU A 104 -10.19 15.18 25.63
C GLU A 104 -8.86 14.97 24.88
N PRO A 105 -7.74 15.55 25.40
CA PRO A 105 -6.41 15.32 24.85
C PRO A 105 -6.08 13.83 24.70
N GLN A 106 -5.54 13.45 23.56
CA GLN A 106 -5.03 12.10 23.33
C GLN A 106 -3.58 11.98 23.82
N GLU A 107 -3.12 10.76 24.09
CA GLU A 107 -1.70 10.54 24.37
C GLU A 107 -0.85 10.79 23.12
N PRO A 108 0.37 11.35 23.24
CA PRO A 108 1.31 11.42 22.13
C PRO A 108 1.56 10.02 21.53
N PRO A 109 1.64 9.87 20.19
CA PRO A 109 1.86 10.93 19.20
C PRO A 109 0.58 11.56 18.61
N TYR A 110 -0.61 11.20 19.07
CA TYR A 110 -1.86 11.64 18.44
C TYR A 110 -2.16 13.13 18.70
N GLN A 111 -2.68 13.82 17.69
CA GLN A 111 -3.05 15.24 17.79
C GLN A 111 -4.41 15.43 18.45
N TYR A 112 -4.56 16.45 19.30
CA TYR A 112 -5.88 16.88 19.79
C TYR A 112 -6.51 17.86 18.79
N ALA A 113 -7.29 17.32 17.85
CA ALA A 113 -7.87 18.05 16.71
C ALA A 113 -8.67 19.30 17.11
N LEU A 114 -9.63 19.14 18.03
CA LEU A 114 -10.47 20.24 18.53
C LEU A 114 -9.63 21.43 19.02
N GLN A 115 -8.57 21.16 19.80
CA GLN A 115 -7.68 22.22 20.29
C GLN A 115 -6.86 22.86 19.17
N ARG A 116 -6.31 22.08 18.22
CA ARG A 116 -5.57 22.64 17.07
C ARG A 116 -6.46 23.61 16.29
N GLU A 117 -7.64 23.16 15.93
CA GLU A 117 -8.57 23.90 15.10
C GLU A 117 -9.08 25.17 15.81
N CYS A 118 -9.37 25.09 17.11
CA CYS A 118 -9.66 26.27 17.93
C CYS A 118 -8.51 27.28 17.96
N HIS A 119 -7.27 26.84 18.19
CA HIS A 119 -6.12 27.74 18.21
C HIS A 119 -5.90 28.42 16.84
N ASN A 120 -6.00 27.67 15.75
CA ASN A 120 -5.81 28.21 14.39
C ASN A 120 -6.90 29.22 14.05
N ALA A 121 -8.18 28.91 14.32
CA ALA A 121 -9.30 29.81 14.10
C ALA A 121 -9.19 31.09 14.96
N ALA A 122 -8.74 30.98 16.21
CA ALA A 122 -8.52 32.12 17.10
C ALA A 122 -7.36 33.01 16.64
N ALA A 123 -6.22 32.43 16.24
CA ALA A 123 -5.09 33.17 15.70
C ALA A 123 -5.47 33.92 14.40
N LEU A 124 -6.15 33.25 13.46
CA LEU A 124 -6.63 33.88 12.23
C LEU A 124 -7.69 34.96 12.49
N GLN A 125 -8.52 34.82 13.53
CA GLN A 125 -9.43 35.88 13.96
C GLN A 125 -8.67 37.12 14.46
N LEU A 126 -7.63 36.94 15.28
CA LEU A 126 -6.80 38.04 15.77
C LEU A 126 -6.04 38.73 14.62
N MET A 127 -5.47 37.96 13.70
CA MET A 127 -4.81 38.49 12.49
C MET A 127 -5.79 39.30 11.63
N ARG A 128 -7.00 38.78 11.38
CA ARG A 128 -8.04 39.48 10.63
C ARG A 128 -8.42 40.82 11.27
N ALA A 129 -8.58 40.85 12.60
CA ALA A 129 -8.89 42.07 13.32
C ALA A 129 -7.72 43.07 13.28
N ALA A 130 -6.48 42.62 13.47
CA ALA A 130 -5.29 43.48 13.36
C ALA A 130 -5.16 44.14 11.98
N MET A 131 -5.57 43.45 10.92
CA MET A 131 -5.58 43.98 9.55
C MET A 131 -6.84 44.78 9.18
N SER A 132 -7.92 44.65 9.95
CA SER A 132 -9.16 45.43 9.74
C SER A 132 -9.19 46.73 10.55
N GLN A 133 -8.31 46.85 11.55
CA GLN A 133 -8.08 48.09 12.29
C GLN A 133 -7.43 49.12 11.38
N ASP A 134 -8.24 50.05 10.86
CA ASP A 134 -7.81 51.26 10.15
C ASP A 134 -7.21 52.32 11.11
N ASP A 135 -6.44 51.83 12.08
CA ASP A 135 -5.81 52.60 13.13
C ASP A 135 -4.34 52.87 12.77
N HIS A 136 -4.12 54.01 12.14
CA HIS A 136 -2.79 54.52 11.82
C HIS A 136 -1.91 54.78 13.06
N THR A 137 -2.46 54.76 14.29
CA THR A 137 -1.64 54.84 15.50
C THR A 137 -0.85 53.55 15.74
N SER A 138 -1.42 52.39 15.39
CA SER A 138 -0.87 51.07 15.71
C SER A 138 0.32 50.63 14.88
N GLY A 139 0.60 51.20 13.69
CA GLY A 139 1.79 50.85 12.88
C GLY A 139 1.66 49.65 11.92
N PRO A 140 2.70 49.37 11.11
CA PRO A 140 2.70 48.32 10.09
C PRO A 140 2.86 46.90 10.69
N ILE A 141 2.37 45.89 9.97
CA ILE A 141 2.67 44.48 10.27
C ILE A 141 3.88 44.08 9.44
N LEU A 142 5.03 43.90 10.10
CA LEU A 142 6.29 43.50 9.50
C LEU A 142 6.67 42.10 9.98
N VAL A 143 7.03 41.20 9.05
CA VAL A 143 7.36 39.80 9.35
C VAL A 143 8.68 39.38 8.69
N GLN A 144 9.34 38.37 9.24
CA GLN A 144 10.45 37.71 8.56
C GLN A 144 9.89 36.88 7.39
N PRO A 145 10.15 37.21 6.12
CA PRO A 145 9.70 36.37 5.01
C PRO A 145 10.39 35.01 5.09
N HIS A 146 9.64 33.93 4.84
CA HIS A 146 10.13 32.54 4.90
C HIS A 146 10.78 32.17 6.26
N PRO A 147 10.05 32.15 7.39
CA PRO A 147 10.64 31.89 8.71
C PRO A 147 11.32 30.51 8.79
N TRP A 148 12.63 30.48 9.08
CA TRP A 148 13.45 29.27 9.12
C TRP A 148 13.39 28.51 10.44
N SER A 149 12.93 29.17 11.50
CA SER A 149 12.80 28.56 12.82
C SER A 149 11.41 28.73 13.41
N ARG A 150 11.09 27.86 14.38
CA ARG A 150 9.87 27.97 15.19
C ARG A 150 9.81 29.28 15.98
N ALA A 151 10.97 29.86 16.30
CA ALA A 151 11.06 31.16 16.95
C ALA A 151 10.67 32.28 15.99
N GLU A 152 11.27 32.34 14.79
CA GLU A 152 10.89 33.31 13.74
C GLU A 152 9.40 33.21 13.37
N ALA A 153 8.88 31.99 13.20
CA ALA A 153 7.47 31.78 12.94
C ALA A 153 6.56 32.24 14.10
N PHE A 154 7.02 32.12 15.35
CA PHE A 154 6.30 32.65 16.50
C PHE A 154 6.33 34.17 16.53
N GLU A 155 7.48 34.81 16.31
CA GLU A 155 7.58 36.27 16.22
C GLU A 155 6.75 36.84 15.06
N ASN A 156 6.72 36.19 13.89
CA ASN A 156 5.83 36.56 12.79
C ASN A 156 4.35 36.54 13.16
N MET A 157 3.91 35.55 13.98
CA MET A 157 2.55 35.52 14.51
C MET A 157 2.32 36.66 15.53
N LEU A 158 3.32 36.98 16.36
CA LEU A 158 3.25 38.08 17.33
C LEU A 158 3.31 39.47 16.68
N ALA A 159 3.85 39.62 15.47
CA ALA A 159 3.88 40.86 14.70
C ALA A 159 2.49 41.40 14.32
N PHE A 160 1.43 40.59 14.44
CA PHE A 160 0.04 41.04 14.32
C PHE A 160 -0.50 41.71 15.60
N SER A 161 0.28 41.77 16.69
CA SER A 161 -0.13 42.45 17.92
C SER A 161 0.02 43.97 17.83
N ASN A 162 -0.85 44.69 18.52
CA ASN A 162 -0.79 46.15 18.58
C ASN A 162 0.53 46.62 19.19
N GLU A 163 1.05 45.88 20.18
CA GLU A 163 2.33 46.18 20.84
C GLU A 163 3.53 46.01 19.89
N ALA A 164 3.57 44.94 19.07
CA ALA A 164 4.65 44.73 18.10
C ALA A 164 4.61 45.75 16.96
N ARG A 165 3.42 46.01 16.39
CA ARG A 165 3.24 47.00 15.32
C ARG A 165 3.62 48.42 15.77
N LEU A 166 3.31 48.77 17.03
CA LEU A 166 3.68 50.05 17.62
C LEU A 166 5.19 50.19 17.80
N GLN A 167 5.88 49.10 18.17
CA GLN A 167 7.34 49.09 18.27
C GLN A 167 8.00 49.32 16.90
N GLU A 168 7.59 48.59 15.86
CA GLU A 168 8.13 48.78 14.50
C GLU A 168 7.90 50.22 13.99
N LYS A 169 6.77 50.85 14.34
CA LYS A 169 6.52 52.27 14.03
C LYS A 169 7.48 53.22 14.75
N LEU A 170 7.75 53.01 16.04
CA LEU A 170 8.69 53.82 16.81
C LEU A 170 10.13 53.67 16.29
N ASP A 171 10.47 52.48 15.80
CA ASP A 171 11.76 52.18 15.18
C ASP A 171 11.88 52.83 13.79
N GLU A 172 10.81 52.81 12.97
CA GLU A 172 10.71 53.54 11.69
C GLU A 172 10.81 55.07 11.89
N GLU A 173 10.09 55.63 12.87
CA GLU A 173 10.17 57.06 13.26
C GLU A 173 11.56 57.45 13.78
N SER A 174 12.30 56.49 14.35
CA SER A 174 13.68 56.63 14.82
C SER A 174 14.73 56.38 13.72
N GLY A 175 14.31 56.13 12.48
CA GLY A 175 15.17 55.93 11.31
C GLY A 175 15.86 54.56 11.23
N VAL A 176 15.38 53.56 11.98
CA VAL A 176 15.87 52.18 11.90
C VAL A 176 15.28 51.50 10.68
N VAL A 177 16.14 51.05 9.75
CA VAL A 177 15.71 50.33 8.55
C VAL A 177 15.46 48.86 8.90
N SER A 178 14.18 48.48 8.99
CA SER A 178 13.78 47.09 9.23
C SER A 178 14.01 46.22 7.98
N PRO A 179 14.68 45.05 8.08
CA PRO A 179 14.87 44.11 6.96
C PRO A 179 13.63 43.24 6.70
N LEU A 180 12.55 43.45 7.46
CA LEU A 180 11.33 42.67 7.46
C LEU A 180 10.41 43.02 6.28
N SER A 181 9.55 42.08 5.89
CA SER A 181 8.57 42.24 4.81
C SER A 181 7.22 42.69 5.36
N LYS A 182 6.59 43.67 4.70
CA LYS A 182 5.28 44.21 5.11
C LYS A 182 4.13 43.35 4.61
N ILE A 183 3.31 42.83 5.51
CA ILE A 183 2.03 42.20 5.16
C ILE A 183 0.97 43.29 5.02
N THR A 184 0.32 43.35 3.85
CA THR A 184 -0.67 44.39 3.50
C THR A 184 -2.08 43.86 3.26
N CYS A 185 -2.26 42.56 3.00
CA CYS A 185 -3.57 41.93 2.88
C CYS A 185 -3.60 40.52 3.50
N MET A 186 -4.78 40.11 3.97
CA MET A 186 -5.06 38.75 4.40
C MET A 186 -5.82 38.01 3.29
N PRO A 187 -5.50 36.76 2.96
CA PRO A 187 -6.32 35.93 2.08
C PRO A 187 -7.70 35.68 2.69
N ARG A 188 -8.67 35.27 1.86
CA ARG A 188 -9.99 34.85 2.34
C ARG A 188 -9.89 33.52 3.08
N THR A 189 -9.78 33.57 4.40
CA THR A 189 -10.02 32.41 5.27
C THR A 189 -11.51 32.23 5.55
N ARG A 190 -11.93 30.97 5.72
CA ARG A 190 -13.29 30.57 6.10
C ARG A 190 -13.69 31.24 7.42
N GLN A 191 -14.85 31.89 7.47
CA GLN A 191 -15.28 32.50 8.72
C GLN A 191 -15.64 31.42 9.75
N CYS A 192 -14.92 31.42 10.88
CA CYS A 192 -15.35 30.74 12.10
C CYS A 192 -16.28 31.68 12.89
N TYR A 193 -17.36 31.16 13.45
CA TYR A 193 -18.28 31.89 14.32
C TYR A 193 -18.10 31.54 15.79
N GLY A 194 -17.15 30.66 16.13
CA GLY A 194 -16.82 30.26 17.50
C GLY A 194 -17.29 28.85 17.85
N TRP A 195 -17.10 28.50 19.12
CA TRP A 195 -17.46 27.18 19.66
C TRP A 195 -18.85 27.17 20.31
N VAL A 196 -19.49 26.00 20.30
CA VAL A 196 -20.75 25.70 20.97
C VAL A 196 -20.66 24.38 21.74
N LYS A 197 -21.59 24.16 22.68
CA LYS A 197 -21.90 22.83 23.23
C LYS A 197 -23.15 22.27 22.57
N ILE A 198 -23.11 21.00 22.21
CA ILE A 198 -24.25 20.25 21.68
C ILE A 198 -24.32 18.87 22.33
N ALA A 199 -25.50 18.54 22.89
CA ALA A 199 -25.74 17.22 23.47
C ALA A 199 -25.78 16.15 22.37
N GLY A 200 -25.11 15.03 22.60
CA GLY A 200 -25.08 13.90 21.67
C GLY A 200 -26.48 13.36 21.36
N ALA A 201 -27.36 13.25 22.36
CA ALA A 201 -28.75 12.83 22.20
C ALA A 201 -29.46 13.65 21.10
N ARG A 202 -29.32 14.97 21.16
CA ARG A 202 -29.91 15.91 20.19
C ARG A 202 -29.50 15.61 18.74
N ILE A 203 -28.24 15.22 18.52
CA ILE A 203 -27.75 14.83 17.18
C ILE A 203 -28.56 13.64 16.66
N PHE A 204 -28.79 12.62 17.48
CA PHE A 204 -29.52 11.43 17.06
C PHE A 204 -31.06 11.57 17.06
N ASP A 205 -31.60 12.52 17.82
CA ASP A 205 -33.04 12.75 17.95
C ASP A 205 -33.57 13.73 16.89
N GLU A 206 -32.76 14.70 16.45
CA GLU A 206 -33.13 15.65 15.37
C GLU A 206 -32.70 15.18 13.96
N LEU A 207 -31.66 14.34 13.83
CA LEU A 207 -31.25 13.82 12.53
C LEU A 207 -32.03 12.55 12.12
N PRO A 208 -32.53 12.49 10.88
CA PRO A 208 -32.95 11.23 10.25
C PRO A 208 -31.83 10.18 10.31
N PHE A 209 -32.20 8.91 10.53
CA PHE A 209 -31.27 7.76 10.62
C PHE A 209 -30.20 7.71 9.51
N LYS A 210 -30.59 8.06 8.27
CA LYS A 210 -29.69 8.12 7.10
C LYS A 210 -28.56 9.16 7.18
N TRP A 211 -28.63 10.09 8.12
CA TRP A 211 -27.66 11.17 8.35
C TRP A 211 -26.93 11.02 9.69
N TRP A 212 -27.13 9.91 10.40
CA TRP A 212 -26.43 9.61 11.64
C TRP A 212 -24.92 9.42 11.38
N PRO A 213 -24.06 9.85 12.32
CA PRO A 213 -22.61 9.73 12.15
C PRO A 213 -22.20 8.26 12.17
N SER A 214 -21.63 7.80 11.05
CA SER A 214 -21.09 6.44 10.95
C SER A 214 -19.89 6.28 11.88
N ALA A 215 -19.88 5.22 12.70
CA ALA A 215 -18.70 4.85 13.48
C ALA A 215 -17.53 4.53 12.53
N ARG A 216 -16.34 5.09 12.80
CA ARG A 216 -15.14 4.90 11.98
C ARG A 216 -14.02 4.29 12.79
N THR A 217 -13.33 3.30 12.21
CA THR A 217 -12.04 2.83 12.74
C THR A 217 -10.93 3.59 12.05
N LEU A 218 -10.24 4.44 12.80
CA LEU A 218 -9.15 5.31 12.34
C LEU A 218 -7.95 5.03 13.25
N GLU A 219 -6.77 4.80 12.69
CA GLU A 219 -5.53 4.60 13.47
C GLU A 219 -5.65 3.48 14.53
N LYS A 220 -6.41 2.41 14.21
CA LYS A 220 -6.79 1.30 15.11
C LYS A 220 -7.75 1.68 16.26
N LYS A 221 -8.14 2.94 16.43
CA LYS A 221 -9.16 3.42 17.37
C LYS A 221 -10.53 3.49 16.69
N ARG A 222 -11.58 2.94 17.31
CA ARG A 222 -12.97 3.15 16.88
C ARG A 222 -13.48 4.48 17.45
N ARG A 223 -13.66 5.48 16.58
CA ARG A 223 -14.27 6.79 16.88
C ARG A 223 -15.76 6.76 16.50
N GLN A 224 -16.61 7.29 17.37
CA GLN A 224 -18.05 7.46 17.14
C GLN A 224 -18.61 8.55 18.06
N ILE A 225 -19.75 9.12 17.71
CA ILE A 225 -20.51 10.04 18.57
C ILE A 225 -21.47 9.21 19.44
N TYR A 226 -21.57 9.55 20.71
CA TYR A 226 -22.42 8.90 21.72
C TYR A 226 -23.61 9.79 22.07
N ARG A 227 -24.72 9.23 22.56
CA ARG A 227 -25.92 10.02 22.93
C ARG A 227 -25.72 10.76 24.27
N GLU A 228 -24.86 10.22 25.12
CA GLU A 228 -24.72 10.57 26.53
C GLU A 228 -23.66 11.67 26.79
N ILE A 229 -22.96 12.12 25.74
CA ILE A 229 -21.83 13.05 25.84
C ILE A 229 -22.21 14.43 25.28
N ASP A 230 -21.84 15.49 25.99
CA ASP A 230 -21.90 16.88 25.51
C ASP A 230 -20.65 17.25 24.70
N TYR A 231 -20.84 17.37 23.39
CA TYR A 231 -19.76 17.68 22.47
C TYR A 231 -19.49 19.17 22.37
N THR A 232 -18.22 19.54 22.40
CA THR A 232 -17.73 20.81 21.89
C THR A 232 -17.69 20.71 20.37
N ALA A 233 -18.37 21.64 19.71
CA ALA A 233 -18.46 21.72 18.26
C ALA A 233 -18.16 23.15 17.79
N LEU A 234 -17.74 23.29 16.54
CA LEU A 234 -17.42 24.59 15.95
C LEU A 234 -18.42 24.94 14.86
N VAL A 235 -18.82 26.22 14.82
CA VAL A 235 -19.71 26.76 13.80
C VAL A 235 -18.87 27.52 12.77
N TYR A 236 -18.96 27.11 11.52
CA TYR A 236 -18.29 27.75 10.40
C TYR A 236 -19.26 28.24 9.34
N GLU A 237 -18.81 29.19 8.54
CA GLU A 237 -19.38 29.52 7.24
C GLU A 237 -19.51 28.27 6.36
N TYR A 238 -20.67 28.11 5.70
CA TYR A 238 -20.83 27.16 4.63
C TYR A 238 -20.23 27.73 3.34
N ILE A 239 -19.23 27.05 2.79
CA ILE A 239 -18.67 27.35 1.47
C ILE A 239 -19.30 26.39 0.47
N ASP A 240 -19.91 26.94 -0.59
CA ASP A 240 -20.48 26.13 -1.66
C ASP A 240 -19.41 25.35 -2.43
N GLU A 241 -19.82 24.22 -3.01
CA GLU A 241 -18.99 23.52 -3.99
C GLU A 241 -18.63 24.47 -5.14
N GLY A 242 -17.36 24.53 -5.50
CA GLY A 242 -16.88 25.40 -6.57
C GLY A 242 -15.40 25.17 -6.84
N ASP A 243 -15.01 25.46 -8.07
CA ASP A 243 -13.65 25.24 -8.55
C ASP A 243 -12.64 26.17 -7.84
N ASN A 244 -11.40 25.67 -7.69
CA ASN A 244 -10.34 26.34 -6.94
C ASN A 244 -9.39 27.08 -7.89
N ASP A 245 -9.36 28.41 -7.80
CA ASP A 245 -8.30 29.24 -8.37
C ASP A 245 -6.98 28.99 -7.64
N LYS A 246 -5.97 28.56 -8.40
CA LYS A 246 -4.64 28.21 -7.91
C LYS A 246 -3.86 29.42 -7.40
N GLU A 247 -3.95 30.59 -8.04
CA GLU A 247 -3.19 31.77 -7.63
C GLU A 247 -3.71 32.32 -6.29
N VAL A 248 -5.02 32.23 -6.06
CA VAL A 248 -5.63 32.58 -4.77
C VAL A 248 -5.17 31.63 -3.66
N ILE A 249 -5.04 30.33 -3.97
CA ILE A 249 -4.53 29.35 -2.99
C ILE A 249 -3.04 29.53 -2.74
N ASP A 250 -2.21 29.70 -3.77
CA ASP A 250 -0.77 29.95 -3.62
C ASP A 250 -0.53 31.18 -2.70
N LYS A 251 -1.24 32.30 -2.93
CA LYS A 251 -1.19 33.49 -2.06
C LYS A 251 -1.68 33.21 -0.63
N SER A 252 -2.65 32.31 -0.47
CA SER A 252 -3.13 31.89 0.85
C SER A 252 -2.08 31.08 1.61
N LEU A 253 -1.40 30.17 0.92
CA LEU A 253 -0.28 29.37 1.47
C LEU A 253 0.92 30.26 1.81
N GLU A 254 1.27 31.21 0.94
CA GLU A 254 2.32 32.22 1.20
C GLU A 254 2.01 33.06 2.44
N PHE A 255 0.77 33.54 2.59
CA PHE A 255 0.35 34.23 3.80
C PHE A 255 0.42 33.33 5.04
N PHE A 256 -0.08 32.09 4.99
CA PHE A 256 -0.04 31.19 6.15
C PHE A 256 1.40 30.92 6.59
N ARG A 257 2.30 30.68 5.63
CA ARG A 257 3.74 30.54 5.84
C ARG A 257 4.33 31.76 6.53
N ASP A 258 4.14 32.94 5.96
CA ASP A 258 4.77 34.18 6.44
C ASP A 258 4.13 34.70 7.74
N ALA A 259 2.88 34.34 8.03
CA ALA A 259 2.24 34.54 9.33
C ALA A 259 2.62 33.47 10.38
N GLY A 260 3.52 32.53 10.05
CA GLY A 260 4.12 31.58 10.99
C GLY A 260 3.42 30.21 11.10
N PHE A 261 2.35 29.96 10.35
CA PHE A 261 1.76 28.62 10.31
C PHE A 261 2.68 27.65 9.54
N SER A 262 2.72 26.40 9.99
CA SER A 262 3.22 25.29 9.17
C SER A 262 2.06 24.45 8.69
N HIS A 263 2.21 23.80 7.53
CA HIS A 263 1.19 22.92 6.98
C HIS A 263 1.33 21.47 7.49
N THR A 264 0.24 20.71 7.45
CA THR A 264 0.32 19.24 7.52
C THR A 264 0.97 18.70 6.24
N PHE A 265 1.50 17.48 6.25
CA PHE A 265 2.12 16.87 5.05
C PHE A 265 1.14 16.63 3.90
N ILE A 266 -0.16 16.85 4.10
CA ILE A 266 -1.24 16.50 3.17
C ILE A 266 -2.38 17.53 3.27
N SER A 267 -2.20 18.72 2.69
CA SER A 267 -3.38 19.55 2.34
C SER A 267 -4.09 18.92 1.15
N LEU A 268 -5.17 18.19 1.40
CA LEU A 268 -5.96 17.54 0.35
C LEU A 268 -6.68 18.58 -0.51
N ALA A 269 -6.77 18.37 -1.82
CA ALA A 269 -7.51 19.26 -2.71
C ALA A 269 -9.01 19.37 -2.37
N CYS A 270 -9.59 18.37 -1.69
CA CYS A 270 -10.97 18.41 -1.16
C CYS A 270 -11.15 19.33 0.06
N ASN A 271 -10.06 19.67 0.76
CA ASN A 271 -10.06 20.63 1.87
C ASN A 271 -10.04 22.08 1.38
N TRP A 272 -10.07 22.33 0.07
CA TRP A 272 -10.22 23.65 -0.52
C TRP A 272 -11.50 23.71 -1.35
N LYS A 273 -12.34 24.71 -1.13
CA LYS A 273 -13.55 25.00 -1.92
C LYS A 273 -13.61 26.47 -2.25
N GLN A 274 -13.83 26.84 -3.51
CA GLN A 274 -13.81 28.25 -3.97
C GLN A 274 -12.54 28.99 -3.51
N SER A 275 -11.39 28.31 -3.53
CA SER A 275 -10.09 28.77 -3.02
C SER A 275 -10.01 29.11 -1.52
N VAL A 276 -10.98 28.67 -0.73
CA VAL A 276 -10.99 28.80 0.73
C VAL A 276 -10.66 27.45 1.37
N LEU A 277 -9.66 27.42 2.25
CA LEU A 277 -9.37 26.25 3.09
C LEU A 277 -10.56 26.00 4.03
N ILE A 278 -11.16 24.81 3.97
CA ILE A 278 -12.32 24.43 4.77
C ILE A 278 -11.99 23.62 6.02
N ASP A 279 -10.88 22.88 6.03
CA ASP A 279 -10.39 22.19 7.24
C ASP A 279 -9.21 22.97 7.84
N MET A 280 -9.40 23.54 9.02
CA MET A 280 -8.36 24.34 9.69
C MET A 280 -7.31 23.46 10.39
N SER A 281 -7.47 22.13 10.44
CA SER A 281 -6.44 21.22 10.97
C SER A 281 -5.25 21.00 10.02
N ASP A 282 -5.37 21.39 8.75
CA ASP A 282 -4.33 21.33 7.71
C ASP A 282 -3.22 22.38 7.90
N ILE A 283 -3.44 23.36 8.78
CA ILE A 283 -2.43 24.30 9.25
C ILE A 283 -2.15 24.07 10.74
N ILE A 284 -1.00 24.51 11.21
CA ILE A 284 -0.57 24.39 12.60
C ILE A 284 0.09 25.72 12.99
N HIS A 285 -0.48 26.45 13.94
CA HIS A 285 0.13 27.66 14.50
C HIS A 285 1.48 27.35 15.21
N PRO A 286 2.38 28.34 15.36
CA PRO A 286 3.72 28.15 15.96
C PRO A 286 3.76 27.40 17.29
N CYS A 287 2.79 27.58 18.18
CA CYS A 287 2.75 26.89 19.48
C CYS A 287 2.01 25.53 19.45
N GLY A 288 1.48 25.11 18.30
CA GLY A 288 0.72 23.87 18.13
C GLY A 288 1.58 22.60 18.18
N PHE A 289 1.02 21.52 18.72
CA PHE A 289 1.67 20.21 18.62
C PHE A 289 1.72 19.73 17.16
N GLY A 290 2.92 19.34 16.71
CA GLY A 290 3.19 18.90 15.34
C GLY A 290 3.79 19.94 14.38
N TRP A 291 3.98 21.20 14.80
CA TRP A 291 4.58 22.25 13.95
C TRP A 291 5.98 21.86 13.43
N LYS A 292 6.27 22.06 12.14
CA LYS A 292 7.54 21.70 11.49
C LYS A 292 7.97 22.71 10.42
N TYR A 293 9.28 22.96 10.34
CA TYR A 293 9.91 23.80 9.30
C TYR A 293 9.71 23.26 7.86
N LEU A 294 9.82 21.95 7.63
CA LEU A 294 9.76 21.35 6.28
C LEU A 294 8.39 21.48 5.58
N ALA A 295 7.39 22.08 6.23
CA ALA A 295 6.08 22.40 5.65
C ALA A 295 5.85 23.91 5.49
N VAL A 296 6.91 24.72 5.63
CA VAL A 296 6.96 26.17 5.41
C VAL A 296 7.55 26.46 4.02
N GLU A 297 8.50 25.64 3.55
CA GLU A 297 8.83 25.58 2.12
C GLU A 297 7.68 24.95 1.33
N GLY A 298 7.08 25.72 0.41
CA GLY A 298 6.09 25.25 -0.56
C GLY A 298 6.74 24.36 -1.63
N GLY A 299 7.27 23.20 -1.23
CA GLY A 299 7.93 22.25 -2.10
C GLY A 299 7.03 21.77 -3.25
N PRO A 300 7.60 21.20 -4.33
CA PRO A 300 6.88 20.90 -5.58
C PRO A 300 5.63 20.02 -5.42
N PHE A 301 5.51 19.27 -4.33
CA PHE A 301 4.29 18.54 -3.94
C PHE A 301 3.05 19.44 -3.79
N TYR A 302 3.17 20.65 -3.22
CA TYR A 302 2.04 21.57 -3.05
C TYR A 302 1.48 22.04 -4.39
N ARG A 303 2.36 22.32 -5.36
CA ARG A 303 1.95 22.75 -6.71
C ARG A 303 1.27 21.64 -7.51
N LEU A 304 1.57 20.37 -7.26
CA LEU A 304 1.02 19.23 -8.01
C LEU A 304 -0.43 18.90 -7.62
N CYS A 305 -0.77 18.92 -6.32
CA CYS A 305 -2.09 18.49 -5.84
C CYS A 305 -3.23 19.41 -6.33
N LEU A 306 -3.00 20.73 -6.37
CA LEU A 306 -4.00 21.72 -6.78
C LEU A 306 -4.26 21.74 -8.28
N ILE A 307 -3.24 21.49 -9.12
CA ILE A 307 -3.36 21.50 -10.59
C ILE A 307 -4.25 20.34 -11.09
N SER A 308 -4.24 19.19 -10.41
CA SER A 308 -4.93 17.98 -10.85
C SER A 308 -6.47 18.07 -10.84
N CYS A 309 -7.04 18.92 -9.99
CA CYS A 309 -8.50 19.00 -9.81
C CYS A 309 -9.17 20.12 -10.62
N THR A 310 -8.62 21.34 -10.66
CA THR A 310 -9.30 22.47 -11.34
C THR A 310 -9.31 22.33 -12.87
N LEU A 311 -8.24 21.76 -13.47
CA LEU A 311 -8.14 21.59 -14.92
C LEU A 311 -9.11 20.55 -15.52
N ALA A 312 -9.82 19.78 -14.69
CA ALA A 312 -10.78 18.79 -15.16
C ALA A 312 -12.13 19.39 -15.61
N ARG A 313 -12.39 20.69 -15.35
CA ARG A 313 -13.72 21.30 -15.56
C ARG A 313 -13.75 22.57 -16.41
N ALA A 314 -12.70 23.39 -16.41
CA ALA A 314 -12.74 24.69 -17.09
C ALA A 314 -12.01 24.70 -18.47
N ASN A 315 -12.82 24.63 -19.54
CA ASN A 315 -12.52 25.12 -20.91
C ASN A 315 -11.45 24.35 -21.77
N PRO A 316 -11.86 23.59 -22.82
CA PRO A 316 -10.95 22.72 -23.60
C PRO A 316 -9.86 23.37 -24.48
N LYS A 317 -9.72 24.70 -24.51
CA LYS A 317 -8.99 25.41 -25.59
C LYS A 317 -7.73 26.18 -25.19
N LEU A 318 -7.39 26.30 -23.90
CA LEU A 318 -6.17 27.00 -23.45
C LEU A 318 -5.11 26.02 -22.93
N LYS A 319 -4.24 25.56 -23.84
CA LYS A 319 -3.10 24.69 -23.53
C LYS A 319 -1.83 25.49 -23.22
N LEU A 320 -1.60 25.83 -21.96
CA LEU A 320 -0.23 25.97 -21.44
C LEU A 320 0.26 24.58 -21.01
N ARG A 321 1.18 24.00 -21.80
CA ARG A 321 1.60 22.60 -21.65
C ARG A 321 2.60 22.42 -20.49
N TYR A 322 2.10 22.24 -19.27
CA TYR A 322 2.77 21.33 -18.34
C TYR A 322 2.33 19.90 -18.70
N ASN A 323 3.12 19.25 -19.57
CA ASN A 323 2.95 17.83 -19.85
C ASN A 323 3.40 17.08 -18.58
N MET A 324 2.48 16.55 -17.76
CA MET A 324 2.86 15.55 -16.77
C MET A 324 3.50 14.37 -17.51
N PRO A 325 4.69 13.88 -17.12
CA PRO A 325 5.37 12.85 -17.87
C PRO A 325 4.51 11.59 -18.00
N THR A 326 4.66 10.92 -19.12
CA THR A 326 4.27 9.52 -19.26
C THR A 326 5.11 8.65 -18.33
N ILE A 327 4.62 7.45 -18.03
CA ILE A 327 5.40 6.45 -17.28
C ILE A 327 6.73 6.17 -18.00
N LEU A 328 6.72 6.09 -19.33
CA LEU A 328 7.96 5.96 -20.11
C LEU A 328 8.92 7.11 -19.85
N GLU A 329 8.48 8.36 -19.98
CA GLU A 329 9.31 9.55 -19.77
C GLU A 329 9.96 9.53 -18.36
N ALA A 330 9.17 9.29 -17.31
CA ALA A 330 9.67 9.24 -15.91
C ALA A 330 10.66 8.08 -15.64
N LEU A 331 10.43 6.90 -16.23
CA LEU A 331 11.37 5.77 -16.13
C LEU A 331 12.64 6.02 -16.95
N THR A 332 12.59 6.82 -18.02
CA THR A 332 13.77 7.19 -18.83
C THR A 332 14.53 8.42 -18.34
N GLU A 333 13.95 9.26 -17.46
CA GLU A 333 14.69 10.38 -16.83
C GLU A 333 15.97 9.84 -16.13
N PRO A 334 17.09 10.58 -16.12
CA PRO A 334 18.31 10.16 -15.44
C PRO A 334 18.07 9.78 -13.98
N SER A 335 18.80 8.77 -13.49
CA SER A 335 18.75 8.39 -12.08
C SER A 335 19.94 8.93 -11.32
N VAL A 336 19.71 9.32 -10.07
CA VAL A 336 20.77 9.66 -9.10
C VAL A 336 21.74 8.49 -8.89
N ALA A 337 21.29 7.25 -9.09
CA ALA A 337 22.13 6.06 -8.94
C ALA A 337 23.39 6.08 -9.84
N ARG A 338 23.36 6.79 -10.99
CA ARG A 338 24.54 6.95 -11.87
C ARG A 338 25.65 7.83 -11.28
N ASP A 339 25.31 8.63 -10.27
CA ASP A 339 26.15 9.65 -9.64
C ASP A 339 26.65 9.18 -8.25
N LEU A 340 26.44 7.90 -7.89
CA LEU A 340 26.97 7.27 -6.67
C LEU A 340 28.50 7.12 -6.74
N ASN A 341 29.16 7.39 -5.62
CA ASN A 341 30.61 7.32 -5.49
C ASN A 341 31.04 6.06 -4.72
N ASN A 342 31.74 5.16 -5.41
CA ASN A 342 32.31 3.91 -4.91
C ASN A 342 33.79 3.99 -4.50
N GLU A 343 34.42 5.17 -4.50
CA GLU A 343 35.85 5.38 -4.16
C GLU A 343 36.24 4.80 -2.79
N TYR A 344 35.31 4.77 -1.84
CA TYR A 344 35.50 4.24 -0.48
C TYR A 344 34.73 2.93 -0.24
N ALA A 345 34.22 2.29 -1.30
CA ALA A 345 33.48 1.04 -1.20
C ALA A 345 34.40 -0.11 -0.75
N ALA A 346 33.87 -0.98 0.11
CA ALA A 346 34.57 -2.16 0.57
C ALA A 346 34.93 -3.08 -0.60
N THR A 347 36.12 -3.67 -0.54
CA THR A 347 36.56 -4.76 -1.42
C THR A 347 36.62 -6.06 -0.63
N GLY A 348 36.59 -7.20 -1.31
CA GLY A 348 36.65 -8.52 -0.68
C GLY A 348 35.74 -9.55 -1.34
N PRO A 349 35.70 -10.79 -0.81
CA PRO A 349 34.93 -11.88 -1.40
C PRO A 349 33.41 -11.66 -1.30
N ASN A 350 32.67 -12.36 -2.16
CA ASN A 350 31.22 -12.37 -2.12
C ASN A 350 30.70 -13.37 -1.07
N THR A 351 29.52 -13.06 -0.50
CA THR A 351 28.83 -13.89 0.48
C THR A 351 28.55 -15.29 -0.09
N ILE A 352 28.72 -16.32 0.74
CA ILE A 352 28.46 -17.71 0.37
C ILE A 352 27.07 -18.11 0.86
N ILE A 353 26.25 -18.66 -0.03
CA ILE A 353 25.03 -19.38 0.34
C ILE A 353 25.28 -20.89 0.22
N ASP A 354 24.84 -21.63 1.24
CA ASP A 354 24.69 -23.09 1.23
C ASP A 354 23.46 -23.48 0.39
N SER A 355 23.71 -23.86 -0.87
CA SER A 355 22.68 -24.21 -1.85
C SER A 355 23.18 -25.34 -2.76
N ALA A 356 22.30 -26.28 -3.07
CA ALA A 356 22.55 -27.38 -4.01
C ALA A 356 22.21 -27.02 -5.47
N VAL A 357 21.79 -25.77 -5.72
CA VAL A 357 21.41 -25.29 -7.06
C VAL A 357 22.64 -25.18 -7.96
N GLU A 358 22.67 -25.96 -9.05
CA GLU A 358 23.69 -25.90 -10.09
C GLU A 358 23.25 -25.03 -11.29
N ILE A 359 24.19 -24.27 -11.85
CA ILE A 359 23.99 -23.47 -13.06
C ILE A 359 24.92 -24.02 -14.15
N GLU A 360 24.36 -24.66 -15.17
CA GLU A 360 25.17 -25.26 -16.24
C GLU A 360 25.81 -24.21 -17.16
N ASN A 361 25.10 -23.11 -17.42
CA ASN A 361 25.56 -22.02 -18.29
C ASN A 361 24.72 -20.75 -18.13
N TRP A 362 25.32 -19.64 -18.56
CA TRP A 362 24.69 -18.33 -18.65
C TRP A 362 24.89 -17.72 -20.05
N SER A 363 23.92 -16.91 -20.48
CA SER A 363 23.91 -16.29 -21.81
C SER A 363 23.19 -14.94 -21.80
N ALA A 364 23.41 -14.12 -22.83
CA ALA A 364 22.71 -12.84 -22.97
C ALA A 364 21.22 -13.05 -23.27
N TRP A 365 20.35 -12.31 -22.57
CA TRP A 365 18.91 -12.32 -22.79
C TRP A 365 18.55 -11.41 -23.99
N GLU A 366 18.83 -11.87 -25.20
CA GLU A 366 18.72 -11.09 -26.44
C GLU A 366 17.34 -10.44 -26.69
N ASP A 367 16.28 -11.06 -26.18
CA ASP A 367 14.90 -10.61 -26.38
C ASP A 367 14.47 -9.51 -25.36
N PHE A 368 15.23 -9.27 -24.29
CA PHE A 368 14.95 -8.24 -23.28
C PHE A 368 15.40 -6.85 -23.76
N THR A 369 14.77 -6.35 -24.82
CA THR A 369 15.15 -5.09 -25.48
C THR A 369 14.20 -3.94 -25.16
N TYR A 370 14.70 -2.70 -25.30
CA TYR A 370 13.87 -1.49 -25.21
C TYR A 370 12.65 -1.54 -26.13
N GLU A 371 12.82 -1.95 -27.38
CA GLU A 371 11.73 -1.96 -28.35
C GLU A 371 10.68 -3.04 -28.03
N ASN A 372 11.09 -4.22 -27.56
CA ASN A 372 10.15 -5.25 -27.09
C ASN A 372 9.36 -4.77 -25.86
N ILE A 373 10.04 -4.28 -24.82
CA ILE A 373 9.38 -3.76 -23.61
C ILE A 373 8.39 -2.64 -23.95
N LYS A 374 8.80 -1.72 -24.82
CA LYS A 374 7.98 -0.60 -25.30
C LYS A 374 6.81 -1.04 -26.17
N ALA A 375 6.94 -2.11 -26.96
CA ALA A 375 5.85 -2.69 -27.73
C ALA A 375 4.83 -3.41 -26.83
N ILE A 376 5.31 -4.32 -25.98
CA ILE A 376 4.52 -5.13 -25.04
C ILE A 376 3.69 -4.25 -24.12
N PHE A 377 4.33 -3.24 -23.50
CA PHE A 377 3.71 -2.39 -22.49
C PHE A 377 3.32 -0.99 -23.02
N LYS A 378 3.21 -0.81 -24.35
CA LYS A 378 2.92 0.48 -25.01
C LYS A 378 1.77 1.25 -24.38
N LYS A 379 0.71 0.55 -23.99
CA LYS A 379 -0.50 1.14 -23.38
C LYS A 379 -0.23 1.65 -21.97
N GLN A 380 0.45 0.85 -21.15
CA GLN A 380 0.81 1.16 -19.77
C GLN A 380 1.85 2.29 -19.73
N LEU A 381 2.93 2.15 -20.48
CA LEU A 381 4.02 3.13 -20.59
C LEU A 381 3.55 4.51 -21.09
N GLY A 382 2.47 4.56 -21.88
CA GLY A 382 1.82 5.79 -22.33
C GLY A 382 0.84 6.43 -21.33
N LEU A 383 0.56 5.81 -20.17
CA LEU A 383 -0.23 6.42 -19.10
C LEU A 383 0.56 7.55 -18.43
N ARG A 384 -0.15 8.44 -17.71
CA ARG A 384 0.47 9.52 -16.93
C ARG A 384 1.10 8.95 -15.66
N TYR A 385 2.35 9.30 -15.43
CA TYR A 385 3.04 9.05 -14.17
C TYR A 385 2.46 9.95 -13.06
N GLN A 386 2.23 9.36 -11.88
CA GLN A 386 1.58 10.03 -10.73
C GLN A 386 2.53 10.26 -9.54
N GLY A 387 3.80 9.86 -9.65
CA GLY A 387 4.79 10.07 -8.59
C GLY A 387 5.51 11.42 -8.69
N GLY A 388 6.39 11.68 -7.72
CA GLY A 388 7.37 12.76 -7.80
C GLY A 388 8.57 12.40 -8.68
N ARG A 389 9.44 13.39 -8.93
CA ARG A 389 10.81 13.12 -9.44
C ARG A 389 11.68 12.50 -8.36
N GLU A 390 12.85 12.00 -8.74
CA GLU A 390 13.87 11.57 -7.77
C GLU A 390 14.24 12.77 -6.88
N PRO A 391 14.43 12.56 -5.56
CA PRO A 391 14.92 13.61 -4.68
C PRO A 391 16.30 14.10 -5.13
N GLU A 392 16.54 15.41 -5.08
CA GLU A 392 17.88 15.96 -5.28
C GLU A 392 18.83 15.40 -4.20
N PRO A 393 19.96 14.76 -4.57
CA PRO A 393 20.87 14.16 -3.61
C PRO A 393 21.69 15.21 -2.86
N LEU A 394 21.91 14.98 -1.56
CA LEU A 394 22.98 15.67 -0.84
C LEU A 394 24.31 14.96 -1.09
N ALA A 395 25.43 15.66 -0.96
CA ALA A 395 26.76 15.07 -1.14
C ALA A 395 26.99 13.82 -0.27
N GLN A 396 26.43 13.79 0.95
CA GLN A 396 26.50 12.62 1.84
C GLN A 396 25.65 11.44 1.37
N ASP A 397 24.57 11.67 0.60
CA ASP A 397 23.71 10.60 0.10
C ASP A 397 24.34 9.83 -1.08
N LEU A 398 25.44 10.35 -1.66
CA LEU A 398 26.13 9.75 -2.80
C LEU A 398 27.28 8.81 -2.43
N PHE A 399 27.75 8.82 -1.18
CA PHE A 399 28.85 7.95 -0.75
C PHE A 399 28.33 6.57 -0.38
N ILE A 400 28.79 5.54 -1.10
CA ILE A 400 28.58 4.14 -0.74
C ILE A 400 29.87 3.53 -0.16
N LEU A 401 29.68 2.65 0.83
CA LEU A 401 30.75 1.99 1.58
C LEU A 401 30.62 0.46 1.53
N ASN A 402 29.39 -0.04 1.45
CA ASN A 402 29.05 -1.46 1.48
C ASN A 402 27.67 -1.71 0.82
N GLU A 403 27.26 -2.99 0.81
CA GLU A 403 25.96 -3.44 0.31
C GLU A 403 24.78 -2.71 1.00
N ASP A 404 24.80 -2.52 2.33
CA ASP A 404 23.74 -1.78 3.06
C ASP A 404 23.57 -0.32 2.59
N SER A 405 24.68 0.41 2.43
CA SER A 405 24.64 1.81 1.97
C SER A 405 24.16 1.94 0.52
N THR A 406 24.41 0.91 -0.29
CA THR A 406 23.98 0.84 -1.69
C THR A 406 22.49 0.52 -1.76
N ASP A 407 22.03 -0.44 -0.94
CA ASP A 407 20.63 -0.77 -0.72
C ASP A 407 19.80 0.46 -0.33
N ASP A 408 20.23 1.20 0.71
CA ASP A 408 19.55 2.41 1.17
C ASP A 408 19.53 3.52 0.09
N ALA A 409 20.61 3.70 -0.68
CA ALA A 409 20.65 4.66 -1.79
C ALA A 409 19.65 4.30 -2.91
N ILE A 410 19.62 3.04 -3.34
CA ILE A 410 18.70 2.55 -4.38
C ILE A 410 17.24 2.64 -3.89
N ARG A 411 16.97 2.34 -2.61
CA ARG A 411 15.64 2.49 -1.99
C ARG A 411 15.19 3.95 -1.88
N ARG A 412 16.13 4.89 -1.76
CA ARG A 412 15.85 6.33 -1.62
C ARG A 412 15.60 7.03 -2.95
N PHE A 413 16.35 6.69 -4.00
CA PHE A 413 16.35 7.46 -5.26
C PHE A 413 15.58 6.79 -6.41
N PRO A 414 16.09 5.74 -7.12
CA PRO A 414 15.38 5.17 -8.27
C PRO A 414 14.12 4.39 -7.90
N MET A 415 14.12 3.63 -6.79
CA MET A 415 13.02 2.69 -6.52
C MET A 415 11.65 3.33 -6.28
N PRO A 416 11.52 4.49 -5.61
CA PRO A 416 10.26 5.22 -5.53
C PRO A 416 9.66 5.50 -6.91
N ILE A 417 10.48 5.84 -7.92
CA ILE A 417 10.00 6.09 -9.29
C ILE A 417 9.42 4.83 -9.90
N VAL A 418 10.10 3.69 -9.74
CA VAL A 418 9.64 2.38 -10.21
C VAL A 418 8.30 2.00 -9.54
N ASN A 419 8.19 2.14 -8.22
CA ASN A 419 6.96 1.83 -7.47
C ASN A 419 5.79 2.77 -7.85
N TYR A 420 6.04 4.08 -7.99
CA TYR A 420 5.00 5.00 -8.47
C TYR A 420 4.62 4.74 -9.94
N ALA A 421 5.55 4.27 -10.78
CA ALA A 421 5.27 3.85 -12.15
C ALA A 421 4.42 2.58 -12.22
N LEU A 422 4.68 1.56 -11.39
CA LEU A 422 3.84 0.36 -11.28
C LEU A 422 2.41 0.73 -10.86
N LYS A 423 2.27 1.52 -9.79
CA LYS A 423 0.97 2.05 -9.34
C LYS A 423 0.26 2.89 -10.41
N SER A 424 1.00 3.74 -11.15
CA SER A 424 0.45 4.54 -12.25
C SER A 424 -0.04 3.69 -13.42
N ALA A 425 0.59 2.52 -13.64
CA ALA A 425 0.18 1.53 -14.62
C ALA A 425 -1.07 0.73 -14.21
N LYS A 426 -1.59 0.97 -12.98
CA LYS A 426 -2.63 0.21 -12.29
C LYS A 426 -2.19 -1.19 -11.85
N GLY A 427 -0.88 -1.39 -11.71
CA GLY A 427 -0.32 -2.55 -11.03
C GLY A 427 -0.56 -2.50 -9.52
N THR A 428 -0.44 -3.67 -8.88
CA THR A 428 -0.39 -3.84 -7.42
C THR A 428 1.03 -4.20 -6.95
N GLU A 429 1.95 -4.40 -7.90
CA GLU A 429 3.36 -4.70 -7.70
C GLU A 429 4.08 -3.59 -6.92
N HIS A 430 4.85 -3.99 -5.91
CA HIS A 430 5.64 -3.05 -5.10
C HIS A 430 6.99 -3.66 -4.67
N PHE A 431 8.11 -3.06 -5.09
CA PHE A 431 9.45 -3.39 -4.62
C PHE A 431 9.64 -3.02 -3.14
N GLY A 432 10.19 -3.92 -2.33
CA GLY A 432 10.41 -3.72 -0.89
C GLY A 432 11.65 -4.44 -0.37
N ARG A 433 11.84 -4.47 0.96
CA ARG A 433 12.85 -5.34 1.60
C ARG A 433 12.38 -6.79 1.51
N GLY A 434 13.25 -7.73 1.19
CA GLY A 434 12.91 -9.16 1.08
C GLY A 434 12.43 -9.78 2.40
N SER A 435 12.89 -9.25 3.53
CA SER A 435 12.46 -9.61 4.88
C SER A 435 10.96 -9.41 5.21
N ARG A 436 10.15 -8.87 4.28
CA ARG A 436 8.68 -8.85 4.41
C ARG A 436 8.00 -10.15 3.99
N CYS A 437 8.67 -10.99 3.20
CA CYS A 437 8.16 -12.26 2.70
C CYS A 437 8.70 -13.41 3.58
N ALA A 438 7.85 -14.38 3.91
CA ALA A 438 8.22 -15.44 4.85
C ALA A 438 9.05 -16.55 4.19
N SER A 439 10.37 -16.37 4.18
CA SER A 439 11.37 -17.43 3.95
C SER A 439 12.32 -17.49 5.14
N ILE A 440 12.55 -18.68 5.68
CA ILE A 440 13.40 -18.88 6.87
C ILE A 440 14.87 -19.18 6.48
N ARG A 441 15.11 -19.81 5.33
CA ARG A 441 16.45 -20.27 4.91
C ARG A 441 17.14 -19.32 3.91
N TYR A 442 16.37 -18.72 3.00
CA TYR A 442 16.91 -17.90 1.91
C TYR A 442 16.13 -16.58 1.83
N VAL A 443 16.68 -15.52 2.45
CA VAL A 443 16.07 -14.18 2.47
C VAL A 443 16.83 -13.29 1.49
N PRO A 444 16.19 -12.77 0.43
CA PRO A 444 16.81 -11.80 -0.46
C PRO A 444 16.82 -10.40 0.18
N ASP A 445 17.69 -9.51 -0.30
CA ASP A 445 17.62 -8.09 0.06
C ASP A 445 16.32 -7.45 -0.44
N TRP A 446 15.91 -7.81 -1.64
CA TRP A 446 14.77 -7.25 -2.35
C TRP A 446 13.70 -8.30 -2.61
N SER A 447 12.45 -7.87 -2.56
CA SER A 447 11.31 -8.63 -3.06
C SER A 447 10.40 -7.74 -3.88
N VAL A 448 9.52 -8.35 -4.66
CA VAL A 448 8.28 -7.75 -5.17
C VAL A 448 7.09 -8.56 -4.69
N VAL A 449 6.02 -7.88 -4.28
CA VAL A 449 4.73 -8.51 -3.91
C VAL A 449 3.63 -7.83 -4.71
N ALA A 450 2.53 -8.54 -4.94
CA ALA A 450 1.34 -8.06 -5.62
C ALA A 450 0.08 -8.58 -4.91
N ASP A 451 -1.01 -7.82 -4.92
CA ASP A 451 -2.24 -8.14 -4.17
C ASP A 451 -2.96 -9.41 -4.67
N ASP A 452 -2.65 -9.88 -5.88
CA ASP A 452 -3.24 -11.10 -6.46
C ASP A 452 -2.41 -12.37 -6.16
N HIS A 453 -1.27 -12.25 -5.47
CA HIS A 453 -0.30 -13.33 -5.22
C HIS A 453 -0.05 -13.53 -3.72
N PHE A 454 -0.84 -14.40 -3.09
CA PHE A 454 -0.72 -14.78 -1.67
C PHE A 454 -0.60 -16.30 -1.49
N MET A 455 0.22 -16.72 -0.51
CA MET A 455 0.32 -18.12 -0.09
C MET A 455 -1.00 -18.58 0.57
N GLU A 456 -1.54 -19.73 0.16
CA GLU A 456 -2.74 -20.31 0.79
C GLU A 456 -2.41 -20.92 2.16
N GLY A 457 -3.05 -20.45 3.23
CA GLY A 457 -2.90 -21.00 4.58
C GLY A 457 -3.91 -20.46 5.59
N GLU A 458 -4.66 -21.35 6.25
CA GLU A 458 -5.49 -20.99 7.42
C GLU A 458 -4.60 -20.79 8.65
N GLY A 459 -4.81 -19.68 9.38
CA GLY A 459 -4.08 -19.35 10.62
C GLY A 459 -2.85 -18.44 10.46
N ALA A 460 -2.26 -18.37 9.27
CA ALA A 460 -1.06 -17.57 8.99
C ALA A 460 -1.31 -16.05 8.99
N GLY A 461 -0.37 -15.28 9.56
CA GLY A 461 -0.38 -13.82 9.62
C GLY A 461 -0.12 -13.13 8.27
N LEU A 462 -0.24 -11.80 8.20
CA LEU A 462 -0.09 -11.06 6.93
C LEU A 462 1.29 -11.24 6.27
N MET A 463 2.38 -11.26 7.06
CA MET A 463 3.74 -11.50 6.54
C MET A 463 3.93 -12.94 6.01
N GLU A 464 3.26 -13.91 6.60
CA GLU A 464 3.34 -15.33 6.22
C GLU A 464 2.57 -15.65 4.93
N ARG A 465 1.84 -14.66 4.40
CA ARG A 465 1.07 -14.78 3.16
C ARG A 465 1.70 -14.10 1.96
N LEU A 466 2.64 -13.17 2.16
CA LEU A 466 3.27 -12.43 1.06
C LEU A 466 4.25 -13.33 0.30
N MET A 467 3.92 -13.63 -0.95
CA MET A 467 4.80 -14.32 -1.89
C MET A 467 5.74 -13.31 -2.56
N ASP A 468 7.04 -13.63 -2.63
CA ASP A 468 7.97 -12.86 -3.46
C ASP A 468 7.85 -13.31 -4.92
N ILE A 469 7.37 -12.43 -5.80
CA ILE A 469 7.22 -12.71 -7.22
C ILE A 469 8.47 -12.33 -8.04
N LEU A 470 9.40 -11.55 -7.46
CA LEU A 470 10.63 -11.10 -8.11
C LEU A 470 11.69 -10.80 -7.04
N PRO A 471 12.43 -11.83 -6.56
CA PRO A 471 13.52 -11.65 -5.62
C PRO A 471 14.71 -10.96 -6.26
N GLY A 472 15.49 -10.24 -5.45
CA GLY A 472 16.75 -9.65 -5.90
C GLY A 472 17.72 -9.33 -4.77
N ASP A 473 18.97 -9.08 -5.15
CA ASP A 473 20.09 -8.98 -4.22
C ASP A 473 20.93 -7.71 -4.51
N THR A 474 21.45 -7.07 -3.47
CA THR A 474 22.30 -5.88 -3.61
C THR A 474 23.75 -6.31 -3.64
N LYS A 475 24.53 -5.80 -4.59
CA LYS A 475 25.99 -5.90 -4.60
C LYS A 475 26.62 -4.53 -4.79
N ILE A 476 27.94 -4.46 -4.66
CA ILE A 476 28.73 -3.27 -4.97
C ILE A 476 29.66 -3.58 -6.12
N SER A 477 29.81 -2.63 -7.05
CA SER A 477 30.61 -2.75 -8.26
C SER A 477 32.10 -3.03 -7.98
N SER A 478 32.59 -2.66 -6.80
CA SER A 478 33.92 -2.99 -6.26
C SER A 478 34.12 -4.47 -5.90
N LYS A 479 33.05 -5.28 -5.86
CA LYS A 479 33.07 -6.72 -5.59
C LYS A 479 32.50 -7.57 -6.73
N TRP A 480 31.55 -7.04 -7.50
CA TRP A 480 30.86 -7.79 -8.55
C TRP A 480 30.30 -6.88 -9.63
N THR A 481 30.49 -7.26 -10.89
CA THR A 481 29.91 -6.63 -12.09
C THR A 481 29.34 -7.70 -13.03
N SER A 482 28.55 -7.28 -14.01
CA SER A 482 27.98 -8.16 -15.04
C SER A 482 28.98 -8.68 -16.07
N GLU A 483 30.21 -8.16 -16.09
CA GLU A 483 31.28 -8.66 -16.95
C GLU A 483 31.65 -10.09 -16.50
N ILE A 484 31.47 -11.06 -17.41
CA ILE A 484 31.71 -12.48 -17.09
C ILE A 484 33.20 -12.68 -16.86
N GLU A 485 33.54 -13.04 -15.63
CA GLU A 485 34.89 -13.42 -15.27
C GLU A 485 35.18 -14.86 -15.70
N THR A 486 36.28 -15.05 -16.42
CA THR A 486 36.72 -16.36 -16.94
C THR A 486 37.91 -16.94 -16.19
N ASP A 487 38.64 -16.10 -15.44
CA ASP A 487 39.87 -16.51 -14.79
C ASP A 487 39.57 -17.17 -13.43
N PHE A 488 40.02 -18.42 -13.25
CA PHE A 488 39.97 -19.08 -11.94
C PHE A 488 41.01 -18.47 -10.99
N PRO A 489 40.67 -18.18 -9.72
CA PRO A 489 39.42 -18.52 -9.02
C PRO A 489 38.32 -17.43 -9.06
N LEU A 490 38.55 -16.28 -9.71
CA LEU A 490 37.63 -15.16 -9.71
C LEU A 490 36.28 -15.51 -10.35
N ALA A 491 36.27 -16.39 -11.36
CA ALA A 491 35.05 -16.95 -11.94
C ALA A 491 34.12 -17.60 -10.89
N LEU A 492 34.67 -18.26 -9.85
CA LEU A 492 33.88 -18.85 -8.76
C LEU A 492 33.33 -17.78 -7.80
N GLU A 493 34.05 -16.68 -7.57
CA GLU A 493 33.56 -15.54 -6.78
C GLU A 493 32.46 -14.77 -7.51
N TRP A 494 32.52 -14.72 -8.85
CA TRP A 494 31.48 -14.17 -9.71
C TRP A 494 30.21 -15.03 -9.69
N GLU A 495 30.37 -16.34 -9.86
CA GLU A 495 29.26 -17.31 -9.90
C GLU A 495 28.44 -17.31 -8.60
N LYS A 496 29.08 -17.13 -7.43
CA LYS A 496 28.39 -17.06 -6.12
C LYS A 496 27.19 -16.12 -6.11
N VAL A 497 27.34 -14.93 -6.70
CA VAL A 497 26.27 -13.90 -6.70
C VAL A 497 25.10 -14.34 -7.58
N VAL A 498 25.38 -14.89 -8.76
CA VAL A 498 24.33 -15.41 -9.65
C VAL A 498 23.63 -16.61 -9.00
N ARG A 499 24.39 -17.55 -8.43
CA ARG A 499 23.87 -18.73 -7.71
C ARG A 499 23.05 -18.34 -6.48
N GLN A 500 23.42 -17.27 -5.77
CA GLN A 500 22.65 -16.68 -4.67
C GLN A 500 21.25 -16.24 -5.17
N VAL A 501 21.16 -15.46 -6.26
CA VAL A 501 19.87 -15.01 -6.78
C VAL A 501 19.05 -16.14 -7.39
N VAL A 502 19.67 -17.06 -8.14
CA VAL A 502 18.97 -18.25 -8.67
C VAL A 502 18.44 -19.13 -7.54
N THR A 503 19.13 -19.23 -6.39
CA THR A 503 18.62 -19.93 -5.21
C THR A 503 17.36 -19.25 -4.66
N TYR A 504 17.28 -17.92 -4.62
CA TYR A 504 16.04 -17.22 -4.23
C TYR A 504 14.90 -17.48 -5.24
N MET A 505 15.21 -17.43 -6.54
CA MET A 505 14.24 -17.67 -7.61
C MET A 505 13.66 -19.10 -7.53
N ALA A 506 14.53 -20.10 -7.33
CA ALA A 506 14.13 -21.49 -7.11
C ALA A 506 13.34 -21.68 -5.80
N ALA A 507 13.76 -21.05 -4.69
CA ALA A 507 13.05 -21.14 -3.40
C ALA A 507 11.60 -20.61 -3.48
N TRP A 508 11.36 -19.56 -4.27
CA TRP A 508 10.02 -19.03 -4.52
C TRP A 508 9.32 -19.62 -5.76
N SER A 509 9.99 -20.52 -6.50
CA SER A 509 9.51 -21.12 -7.76
C SER A 509 9.15 -20.09 -8.85
N VAL A 510 9.88 -18.97 -8.90
CA VAL A 510 9.67 -17.86 -9.83
C VAL A 510 10.73 -17.80 -10.92
N ARG A 511 10.31 -17.41 -12.12
CA ARG A 511 11.13 -17.39 -13.34
C ARG A 511 12.14 -16.24 -13.42
N TYR A 512 11.89 -15.14 -12.71
CA TYR A 512 12.62 -13.88 -12.86
C TYR A 512 13.28 -13.45 -11.54
N GLY A 513 14.43 -12.81 -11.65
CA GLY A 513 15.19 -12.26 -10.54
C GLY A 513 16.06 -11.09 -10.99
N PHE A 514 16.71 -10.39 -10.06
CA PHE A 514 17.64 -9.32 -10.43
C PHE A 514 18.79 -9.15 -9.42
N ILE A 515 19.91 -8.62 -9.90
CA ILE A 515 21.00 -8.10 -9.08
C ILE A 515 21.02 -6.60 -9.30
N VAL A 516 21.26 -5.82 -8.24
CA VAL A 516 21.42 -4.37 -8.35
C VAL A 516 22.73 -3.92 -7.69
N THR A 517 23.46 -3.06 -8.37
CA THR A 517 24.68 -2.42 -7.87
C THR A 517 24.58 -0.89 -7.98
N ASP A 518 25.59 -0.20 -7.49
CA ASP A 518 25.83 1.22 -7.72
C ASP A 518 26.14 1.57 -9.18
N ALA A 519 26.55 0.60 -10.01
CA ALA A 519 26.88 0.82 -11.41
C ALA A 519 25.74 0.41 -12.38
N GLU A 520 25.00 -0.65 -12.06
CA GLU A 520 24.04 -1.28 -12.99
C GLU A 520 22.91 -2.06 -12.30
N VAL A 521 21.88 -2.38 -13.09
CA VAL A 521 20.91 -3.45 -12.80
C VAL A 521 21.17 -4.61 -13.75
N VAL A 522 21.24 -5.84 -13.23
CA VAL A 522 21.28 -7.07 -14.03
C VAL A 522 19.98 -7.82 -13.83
N VAL A 523 19.17 -7.92 -14.88
CA VAL A 523 17.93 -8.71 -14.87
C VAL A 523 18.20 -10.14 -15.28
N LEU A 524 17.56 -11.11 -14.62
CA LEU A 524 17.79 -12.54 -14.78
C LEU A 524 16.50 -13.28 -15.15
N ARG A 525 16.64 -14.33 -15.95
CA ARG A 525 15.61 -15.31 -16.29
C ARG A 525 16.20 -16.72 -16.20
N ILE A 526 15.57 -17.61 -15.44
CA ILE A 526 16.00 -19.02 -15.36
C ILE A 526 15.18 -19.92 -16.28
N ILE A 527 15.85 -20.93 -16.84
CA ILE A 527 15.29 -21.98 -17.69
C ILE A 527 15.71 -23.31 -17.10
N ARG A 528 14.76 -24.20 -16.83
CA ARG A 528 15.04 -25.54 -16.31
C ARG A 528 15.75 -26.37 -17.38
N GLN A 529 16.83 -27.06 -17.02
CA GLN A 529 17.48 -28.00 -17.91
C GLN A 529 16.89 -29.41 -17.82
N HIS A 530 17.04 -30.16 -18.89
CA HIS A 530 16.71 -31.59 -18.91
C HIS A 530 17.90 -32.36 -18.33
N THR A 531 17.80 -32.83 -17.09
CA THR A 531 18.75 -33.75 -16.48
C THR A 531 18.88 -34.99 -17.38
N THR A 532 20.00 -35.12 -18.11
CA THR A 532 20.14 -36.14 -19.14
C THR A 532 20.10 -37.54 -18.53
N SER A 533 19.32 -38.44 -19.14
CA SER A 533 19.24 -39.83 -18.68
C SER A 533 20.63 -40.47 -18.71
N GLY A 534 21.11 -40.90 -17.54
CA GLY A 534 22.49 -41.32 -17.34
C GLY A 534 22.98 -42.41 -18.29
N LEU A 535 24.31 -42.55 -18.36
CA LEU A 535 25.14 -43.35 -19.28
C LEU A 535 24.77 -44.85 -19.48
N ALA A 536 23.74 -45.37 -18.80
CA ALA A 536 23.21 -46.73 -18.96
C ALA A 536 22.35 -46.91 -20.24
N SER A 537 21.77 -45.84 -20.77
CA SER A 537 20.82 -45.85 -21.91
C SER A 537 21.42 -46.35 -23.24
N SER A 538 22.76 -46.35 -23.38
CA SER A 538 23.48 -46.80 -24.58
C SER A 538 23.78 -48.31 -24.62
N ARG A 539 23.40 -49.09 -23.59
CA ARG A 539 23.68 -50.53 -23.54
C ARG A 539 22.61 -51.36 -24.26
N LEU A 540 22.98 -51.95 -25.39
CA LEU A 540 22.15 -52.87 -26.17
C LEU A 540 21.58 -54.01 -25.31
N ARG A 541 20.23 -54.09 -25.26
CA ARG A 541 19.47 -55.06 -24.48
C ARG A 541 19.69 -56.49 -25.03
N ARG A 542 20.56 -57.27 -24.37
CA ARG A 542 20.86 -58.65 -24.77
C ARG A 542 19.64 -59.54 -24.51
N LYS A 543 18.96 -60.00 -25.57
CA LYS A 543 17.88 -61.00 -25.46
C LYS A 543 18.43 -62.26 -24.81
N HIS A 544 17.80 -62.77 -23.76
CA HIS A 544 18.03 -64.13 -23.30
C HIS A 544 16.72 -64.85 -22.97
N SER A 545 16.68 -66.10 -23.42
CA SER A 545 15.59 -67.05 -23.34
C SER A 545 15.46 -67.69 -21.96
N GLN A 546 14.26 -68.19 -21.67
CA GLN A 546 13.95 -69.00 -20.49
C GLN A 546 14.88 -70.22 -20.36
N ALA A 547 15.35 -70.50 -19.14
CA ALA A 547 15.64 -71.85 -18.66
C ALA A 547 15.58 -71.87 -17.13
N SER A 548 14.87 -72.86 -16.59
CA SER A 548 14.67 -73.12 -15.16
C SER A 548 15.74 -74.04 -14.57
N ILE A 549 16.06 -73.89 -13.28
CA ILE A 549 16.25 -74.99 -12.28
C ILE A 549 16.48 -74.34 -10.90
N ALA A 550 15.98 -74.98 -9.84
CA ALA A 550 16.02 -74.48 -8.47
C ALA A 550 17.06 -75.18 -7.59
N THR A 551 17.69 -74.41 -6.68
CA THR A 551 18.20 -74.90 -5.39
C THR A 551 18.09 -73.78 -4.36
N VAL A 552 17.62 -74.08 -3.15
CA VAL A 552 17.49 -73.13 -2.03
C VAL A 552 18.65 -73.30 -1.05
N THR A 553 19.30 -72.19 -0.68
CA THR A 553 20.11 -72.07 0.55
C THR A 553 19.97 -70.66 1.11
N LEU A 554 19.49 -70.55 2.36
CA LEU A 554 19.31 -69.28 3.07
C LEU A 554 20.54 -68.94 3.92
N SER A 555 21.13 -67.75 3.73
CA SER A 555 21.56 -66.85 4.83
C SER A 555 22.03 -65.50 4.29
N SER A 556 21.55 -64.42 4.92
CA SER A 556 22.11 -63.05 4.96
C SER A 556 22.40 -62.30 3.64
N ASP A 557 21.68 -61.16 3.50
CA ASP A 557 21.88 -59.99 2.63
C ASP A 557 21.67 -60.12 1.10
N PRO A 558 20.57 -59.51 0.60
CA PRO A 558 20.48 -59.04 -0.78
C PRO A 558 19.88 -57.63 -0.90
N VAL A 559 20.69 -56.56 -0.72
CA VAL A 559 20.36 -55.21 -1.23
C VAL A 559 21.10 -54.98 -2.55
N SER A 560 20.77 -55.78 -3.56
CA SER A 560 21.41 -55.70 -4.89
C SER A 560 20.44 -55.88 -6.07
N ASP A 561 19.34 -56.62 -5.90
CA ASP A 561 18.39 -56.86 -7.00
C ASP A 561 17.39 -55.71 -7.25
N LEU A 562 17.31 -54.71 -6.36
CA LEU A 562 16.49 -53.51 -6.59
C LEU A 562 17.18 -52.48 -7.52
N ALA A 563 18.48 -52.62 -7.76
CA ALA A 563 19.26 -51.68 -8.58
C ALA A 563 19.06 -51.85 -10.10
N SER A 564 18.57 -53.01 -10.55
CA SER A 564 18.51 -53.37 -11.98
C SER A 564 17.20 -53.01 -12.67
N ASN A 565 16.13 -52.74 -11.91
CA ASN A 565 14.80 -52.39 -12.45
C ASN A 565 14.41 -50.91 -12.27
N TRP A 566 15.22 -50.11 -11.56
CA TRP A 566 14.92 -48.69 -11.28
C TRP A 566 15.42 -47.71 -12.37
N SER A 567 16.27 -48.15 -13.31
CA SER A 567 16.98 -47.24 -14.25
C SER A 567 16.15 -46.71 -15.44
N SER A 568 14.82 -46.75 -15.37
CA SER A 568 13.94 -46.24 -16.45
C SER A 568 12.69 -45.46 -16.00
N LEU A 569 12.55 -45.18 -14.70
CA LEU A 569 11.49 -44.30 -14.19
C LEU A 569 12.11 -42.94 -13.87
N SER A 570 11.89 -41.96 -14.76
CA SER A 570 12.30 -40.58 -14.56
C SER A 570 11.35 -39.87 -13.59
N PHE A 571 11.60 -40.02 -12.29
CA PHE A 571 10.92 -39.23 -11.26
C PHE A 571 11.29 -37.76 -11.45
N GLN A 572 10.37 -36.97 -11.99
CA GLN A 572 10.52 -35.52 -12.01
C GLN A 572 10.42 -35.01 -10.57
N ASN A 573 11.54 -34.54 -10.02
CA ASN A 573 11.51 -33.86 -8.72
C ASN A 573 10.65 -32.59 -8.85
N ASN A 574 9.73 -32.36 -7.92
CA ASN A 574 8.84 -31.19 -7.90
C ASN A 574 9.42 -30.01 -7.10
N THR A 575 10.55 -30.18 -6.43
CA THR A 575 11.24 -29.11 -5.70
C THR A 575 12.16 -28.35 -6.65
N ALA A 576 11.89 -27.06 -6.91
CA ALA A 576 12.69 -26.26 -7.83
C ALA A 576 14.14 -26.01 -7.36
N LEU A 577 14.44 -26.18 -6.07
CA LEU A 577 15.81 -26.11 -5.53
C LEU A 577 16.69 -27.30 -5.95
N ASP A 578 16.10 -28.38 -6.45
CA ASP A 578 16.78 -29.61 -6.86
C ASP A 578 16.87 -29.74 -8.39
N TRP A 579 16.81 -28.61 -9.11
CA TRP A 579 16.84 -28.55 -10.58
C TRP A 579 18.10 -27.85 -11.10
N ASP A 580 18.55 -28.30 -12.27
CA ASP A 580 19.64 -27.71 -13.02
C ASP A 580 19.11 -26.53 -13.87
N PHE A 581 19.84 -25.41 -13.92
CA PHE A 581 19.40 -24.20 -14.61
C PHE A 581 20.36 -23.67 -15.68
N ARG A 582 19.78 -23.12 -16.77
CA ARG A 582 20.42 -22.08 -17.58
C ARG A 582 19.92 -20.71 -17.13
N VAL A 583 20.83 -19.75 -17.05
CA VAL A 583 20.51 -18.34 -16.81
C VAL A 583 20.59 -17.56 -18.13
N GLU A 584 19.60 -16.72 -18.38
CA GLU A 584 19.70 -15.62 -19.34
C GLU A 584 19.71 -14.29 -18.59
N PHE A 585 20.62 -13.38 -18.94
CA PHE A 585 20.75 -12.09 -18.26
C PHE A 585 20.88 -10.90 -19.21
N CYS A 586 20.44 -9.73 -18.75
CA CYS A 586 20.69 -8.46 -19.42
C CYS A 586 21.18 -7.44 -18.39
N ALA A 587 22.30 -6.79 -18.68
CA ALA A 587 22.93 -5.78 -17.84
C ALA A 587 22.61 -4.37 -18.35
N ILE A 588 22.19 -3.48 -17.44
CA ILE A 588 21.74 -2.12 -17.75
C ILE A 588 22.41 -1.12 -16.81
N PRO A 589 23.45 -0.38 -17.26
CA PRO A 589 24.09 0.66 -16.47
C PRO A 589 23.15 1.82 -16.12
N TRP A 590 23.31 2.40 -14.93
CA TRP A 590 22.52 3.57 -14.48
C TRP A 590 22.73 4.83 -15.33
N SER A 591 23.84 4.90 -16.07
CA SER A 591 24.18 6.01 -16.98
C SER A 591 23.31 6.08 -18.24
N VAL A 592 22.50 5.05 -18.54
CA VAL A 592 21.60 5.03 -19.71
C VAL A 592 20.34 5.86 -19.48
N THR A 593 20.06 6.80 -20.39
CA THR A 593 19.00 7.84 -20.21
C THR A 593 18.04 8.02 -21.40
N SER A 594 18.16 7.19 -22.45
CA SER A 594 17.33 7.33 -23.68
C SER A 594 16.99 6.01 -24.38
N ARG A 595 17.28 4.87 -23.74
CA ARG A 595 17.00 3.51 -24.21
C ARG A 595 16.36 2.70 -23.07
N LEU A 596 16.64 1.39 -22.99
CA LEU A 596 16.33 0.59 -21.81
C LEU A 596 17.16 1.13 -20.64
N THR A 597 16.53 1.90 -19.75
CA THR A 597 17.13 2.37 -18.50
C THR A 597 16.94 1.33 -17.41
N ALA A 598 17.79 1.33 -16.38
CA ALA A 598 17.67 0.39 -15.25
C ALA A 598 16.30 0.49 -14.55
N LYS A 599 15.76 1.71 -14.38
CA LYS A 599 14.39 1.93 -13.89
C LYS A 599 13.32 1.28 -14.78
N LEU A 600 13.44 1.42 -16.11
CA LEU A 600 12.50 0.82 -17.06
C LEU A 600 12.61 -0.71 -17.07
N ALA A 601 13.83 -1.25 -16.92
CA ALA A 601 14.08 -2.68 -16.81
C ALA A 601 13.43 -3.28 -15.54
N LEU A 602 13.66 -2.69 -14.37
CA LEU A 602 13.03 -3.10 -13.11
C LEU A 602 11.49 -3.02 -13.17
N TRP A 603 10.96 -1.92 -13.69
CA TRP A 603 9.51 -1.75 -13.89
C TRP A 603 8.93 -2.84 -14.81
N ALA A 604 9.58 -3.10 -15.94
CA ALA A 604 9.12 -4.13 -16.88
C ALA A 604 9.20 -5.52 -16.26
N LEU A 605 10.29 -5.86 -15.56
CA LEU A 605 10.48 -7.16 -14.95
C LEU A 605 9.43 -7.46 -13.87
N ALA A 606 9.06 -6.46 -13.05
CA ALA A 606 7.96 -6.60 -12.09
C ALA A 606 6.60 -6.84 -12.78
N MET A 607 6.28 -6.06 -13.83
CA MET A 607 5.07 -6.27 -14.63
C MET A 607 5.04 -7.69 -15.25
N MET A 608 6.19 -8.20 -15.71
CA MET A 608 6.35 -9.55 -16.28
C MET A 608 6.29 -10.67 -15.24
N SER A 609 6.60 -10.38 -13.98
CA SER A 609 6.53 -11.33 -12.87
C SER A 609 5.10 -11.47 -12.33
N SER A 610 4.34 -10.37 -12.32
CA SER A 610 2.94 -10.39 -11.87
C SER A 610 1.96 -10.83 -12.95
N HIS A 611 2.28 -10.59 -14.23
CA HIS A 611 1.40 -10.84 -15.37
C HIS A 611 2.04 -11.84 -16.35
N GLY A 612 1.25 -12.79 -16.86
CA GLY A 612 1.73 -13.77 -17.84
C GLY A 612 2.45 -14.98 -17.21
N ASP A 613 3.36 -15.57 -17.98
CA ASP A 613 4.00 -16.85 -17.65
C ASP A 613 5.24 -16.67 -16.74
N HIS A 614 4.99 -16.58 -15.43
CA HIS A 614 5.99 -16.30 -14.38
C HIS A 614 6.57 -17.56 -13.71
N PHE A 615 6.07 -18.75 -14.06
CA PHE A 615 6.56 -20.05 -13.58
C PHE A 615 7.80 -20.51 -14.35
N ILE A 616 8.57 -21.40 -13.73
CA ILE A 616 9.79 -21.99 -14.30
C ILE A 616 9.40 -23.11 -15.30
N ASP A 617 10.00 -23.11 -16.49
CA ASP A 617 9.78 -24.09 -17.56
C ASP A 617 11.11 -24.41 -18.30
N TYR A 618 11.11 -25.48 -19.10
CA TYR A 618 12.21 -25.92 -19.96
C TYR A 618 12.42 -25.03 -21.19
N SER A 619 11.37 -24.35 -21.63
CA SER A 619 11.44 -23.43 -22.77
C SER A 619 10.32 -22.40 -22.69
N TYR A 620 10.54 -21.22 -23.28
CA TYR A 620 9.54 -20.15 -23.27
C TYR A 620 9.36 -19.55 -24.67
N PRO A 621 8.14 -19.12 -25.04
CA PRO A 621 7.93 -18.24 -26.18
C PRO A 621 8.71 -16.93 -26.04
N GLY A 622 8.97 -16.27 -27.18
CA GLY A 622 9.50 -14.91 -27.22
C GLY A 622 8.56 -13.92 -26.52
N LEU A 623 9.11 -12.85 -25.96
CA LEU A 623 8.38 -11.97 -25.04
C LEU A 623 7.19 -11.29 -25.73
N ASN A 624 7.39 -10.75 -26.93
CA ASN A 624 6.35 -10.08 -27.72
C ASN A 624 5.59 -11.05 -28.63
N THR A 625 5.09 -12.16 -28.08
CA THR A 625 4.32 -13.19 -28.82
C THR A 625 3.01 -13.55 -28.14
N TRP A 626 2.12 -14.17 -28.91
CA TRP A 626 0.76 -14.53 -28.51
C TRP A 626 0.51 -16.04 -28.64
N ARG A 627 -0.22 -16.63 -27.69
CA ARG A 627 -0.71 -18.02 -27.75
C ARG A 627 -2.22 -18.07 -27.94
N VAL A 628 -2.73 -19.17 -28.49
CA VAL A 628 -4.17 -19.45 -28.61
C VAL A 628 -4.64 -20.20 -27.37
N VAL A 629 -5.80 -19.84 -26.83
CA VAL A 629 -6.37 -20.50 -25.64
C VAL A 629 -7.50 -21.45 -26.01
N LYS A 630 -7.60 -22.60 -25.33
CA LYS A 630 -8.76 -23.50 -25.43
C LYS A 630 -10.04 -22.72 -25.06
N GLY A 631 -10.99 -22.62 -25.99
CA GLY A 631 -12.20 -21.79 -25.88
C GLY A 631 -12.25 -20.58 -26.84
N GLY A 632 -11.14 -20.27 -27.51
CA GLY A 632 -11.06 -19.20 -28.51
C GLY A 632 -10.59 -17.86 -27.94
N GLY A 633 -9.77 -17.15 -28.71
CA GLY A 633 -9.06 -15.93 -28.29
C GLY A 633 -7.55 -16.15 -28.17
N LEU A 634 -6.84 -15.05 -27.91
CA LEU A 634 -5.39 -14.97 -27.83
C LEU A 634 -4.98 -14.37 -26.48
N VAL A 635 -3.91 -14.91 -25.89
CA VAL A 635 -3.24 -14.35 -24.71
C VAL A 635 -1.81 -14.01 -25.07
N HIS A 636 -1.38 -12.80 -24.70
CA HIS A 636 0.01 -12.37 -24.86
C HIS A 636 0.89 -13.08 -23.81
N ASN A 637 1.97 -13.73 -24.25
CA ASN A 637 2.77 -14.62 -23.40
C ASN A 637 3.41 -13.90 -22.20
N THR A 638 3.87 -12.66 -22.38
CA THR A 638 4.52 -11.86 -21.33
C THR A 638 3.63 -10.85 -20.58
N SER A 639 2.60 -10.26 -21.19
CA SER A 639 1.75 -9.25 -20.50
C SER A 639 0.40 -9.79 -20.00
N GLY A 640 0.07 -11.06 -20.31
CA GLY A 640 -1.24 -11.65 -20.01
C GLY A 640 -2.43 -11.01 -20.75
N ALA A 641 -2.20 -10.01 -21.61
CA ALA A 641 -3.26 -9.29 -22.31
C ALA A 641 -4.08 -10.21 -23.22
N ILE A 642 -5.40 -10.03 -23.24
CA ILE A 642 -6.33 -10.88 -23.99
C ILE A 642 -6.86 -10.15 -25.23
N LEU A 643 -6.83 -10.81 -26.39
CA LEU A 643 -7.46 -10.36 -27.63
C LEU A 643 -8.46 -11.41 -28.15
N SER A 644 -9.53 -10.95 -28.79
CA SER A 644 -10.52 -11.86 -29.42
C SER A 644 -10.10 -12.36 -30.79
N LYS A 645 -9.22 -11.64 -31.50
CA LYS A 645 -8.68 -11.98 -32.84
C LYS A 645 -7.26 -11.42 -33.01
N ALA A 646 -6.47 -12.05 -33.88
CA ALA A 646 -5.13 -11.57 -34.22
C ALA A 646 -5.18 -10.25 -35.01
N GLY A 647 -4.29 -9.31 -34.68
CA GLY A 647 -3.94 -8.17 -35.51
C GLY A 647 -2.82 -8.50 -36.51
N LYS A 648 -2.48 -7.56 -37.40
CA LYS A 648 -1.35 -7.72 -38.34
C LYS A 648 0.01 -7.87 -37.63
N ASP A 649 0.14 -7.31 -36.44
CA ASP A 649 1.39 -7.27 -35.67
C ASP A 649 1.46 -8.39 -34.60
N CYS A 650 0.58 -9.40 -34.66
CA CYS A 650 0.52 -10.49 -33.69
C CYS A 650 1.31 -11.72 -34.18
N THR A 651 2.56 -11.87 -33.71
CA THR A 651 3.31 -13.13 -33.87
C THR A 651 2.71 -14.21 -32.96
N ILE A 652 2.19 -15.28 -33.55
CA ILE A 652 1.67 -16.44 -32.81
C ILE A 652 2.81 -17.40 -32.48
N GLN A 653 3.03 -17.66 -31.19
CA GLN A 653 3.92 -18.71 -30.69
C GLN A 653 3.25 -19.39 -29.49
N GLN A 654 2.92 -20.67 -29.66
CA GLN A 654 2.38 -21.49 -28.57
C GLN A 654 3.49 -21.82 -27.56
N ARG A 655 3.10 -22.26 -26.36
CA ARG A 655 4.01 -23.06 -25.52
C ARG A 655 4.38 -24.34 -26.26
N ASN A 656 5.55 -24.90 -25.94
CA ASN A 656 6.06 -26.09 -26.62
C ASN A 656 5.17 -27.31 -26.32
N PRO A 657 4.37 -27.84 -27.27
CA PRO A 657 3.32 -28.82 -26.95
C PRO A 657 3.86 -30.19 -26.51
N PHE A 658 5.14 -30.45 -26.79
CA PHE A 658 5.77 -31.76 -26.64
C PHE A 658 5.72 -32.31 -25.21
N TRP A 659 5.61 -31.44 -24.19
CA TRP A 659 5.63 -31.84 -22.78
C TRP A 659 4.26 -31.76 -22.09
N ASP A 660 3.32 -30.93 -22.57
CA ASP A 660 1.92 -30.94 -22.10
C ASP A 660 1.28 -32.32 -22.37
N ASP A 661 1.54 -32.94 -23.54
CA ASP A 661 1.07 -34.29 -23.85
C ASP A 661 1.76 -35.37 -22.97
N ILE A 662 3.05 -35.22 -22.63
CA ILE A 662 3.75 -36.21 -21.80
C ILE A 662 3.26 -36.15 -20.34
N LEU A 663 2.97 -34.95 -19.82
CA LEU A 663 2.37 -34.77 -18.49
C LEU A 663 0.90 -35.25 -18.48
N ALA A 664 0.12 -34.98 -19.52
CA ALA A 664 -1.26 -35.48 -19.63
C ALA A 664 -1.34 -37.01 -19.77
N ASN A 665 -0.38 -37.65 -20.44
CA ASN A 665 -0.31 -39.11 -20.55
C ASN A 665 0.25 -39.79 -19.27
N ALA A 666 0.92 -39.05 -18.38
CA ALA A 666 1.30 -39.58 -17.06
C ALA A 666 0.07 -39.71 -16.14
N ASP A 667 -0.85 -38.75 -16.20
CA ASP A 667 -2.12 -38.70 -15.45
C ASP A 667 -3.23 -39.62 -16.00
N HIS A 668 -2.92 -40.50 -16.97
CA HIS A 668 -3.89 -41.42 -17.61
C HIS A 668 -3.61 -42.91 -17.38
N ASN A 669 -2.58 -43.27 -16.61
CA ASN A 669 -2.30 -44.68 -16.29
C ASN A 669 -2.95 -45.21 -15.00
N ASP A 670 -3.68 -44.37 -14.25
CA ASP A 670 -4.42 -44.78 -13.04
C ASP A 670 -5.93 -45.03 -13.28
N ALA A 671 -6.37 -45.03 -14.55
CA ALA A 671 -7.71 -45.45 -14.94
C ALA A 671 -7.76 -46.97 -15.17
N TYR A 672 -7.87 -47.75 -14.10
CA TYR A 672 -8.30 -49.13 -14.22
C TYR A 672 -9.79 -49.18 -14.58
N ASP A 673 -10.08 -49.66 -15.80
CA ASP A 673 -11.44 -50.06 -16.20
C ASP A 673 -11.97 -51.11 -15.22
N THR A 674 -13.12 -50.83 -14.61
CA THR A 674 -13.87 -51.79 -13.83
C THR A 674 -14.97 -52.39 -14.70
N GLU A 675 -14.67 -53.46 -15.43
CA GLU A 675 -15.71 -54.36 -15.96
C GLU A 675 -16.22 -55.30 -14.84
N ASP A 676 -17.48 -55.72 -14.96
CA ASP A 676 -18.27 -56.38 -13.91
C ASP A 676 -17.75 -57.78 -13.48
N GLY A 677 -17.95 -58.14 -12.20
CA GLY A 677 -17.59 -59.47 -11.71
C GLY A 677 -17.83 -59.74 -10.22
N GLU A 678 -19.09 -59.90 -9.83
CA GLU A 678 -19.67 -60.67 -8.69
C GLU A 678 -18.84 -60.99 -7.41
N ALA A 679 -19.40 -60.55 -6.27
CA ALA A 679 -19.49 -61.18 -4.94
C ALA A 679 -18.39 -62.15 -4.41
N GLU A 680 -17.91 -61.88 -3.19
CA GLU A 680 -18.19 -62.75 -2.03
C GLU A 680 -18.02 -62.02 -0.68
N GLU A 681 -18.42 -62.69 0.42
CA GLU A 681 -18.62 -62.11 1.76
C GLU A 681 -17.33 -61.95 2.58
N ASP A 682 -17.31 -61.04 3.55
CA ASP A 682 -16.33 -61.04 4.64
C ASP A 682 -17.01 -60.84 6.01
N GLN A 683 -16.68 -61.70 6.97
CA GLN A 683 -17.32 -61.81 8.29
C GLN A 683 -16.26 -61.87 9.41
N GLY A 684 -16.28 -60.91 10.34
CA GLY A 684 -15.55 -60.97 11.62
C GLY A 684 -14.01 -60.84 11.52
N GLU A 685 -13.24 -60.72 12.60
CA GLU A 685 -13.57 -60.67 14.04
C GLU A 685 -12.64 -59.70 14.80
N GLU A 686 -13.18 -59.18 15.91
CA GLU A 686 -12.56 -58.69 17.17
C GLU A 686 -11.07 -58.27 17.27
N GLU A 687 -10.84 -57.01 17.66
CA GLU A 687 -9.65 -56.62 18.45
C GLU A 687 -9.85 -56.94 19.96
N PRO A 688 -8.85 -57.55 20.64
CA PRO A 688 -8.90 -57.74 22.09
C PRO A 688 -8.36 -56.53 22.89
N ALA A 689 -8.92 -56.34 24.08
CA ALA A 689 -8.73 -55.16 24.92
C ALA A 689 -7.37 -55.03 25.65
N LEU A 690 -7.05 -53.80 26.07
CA LEU A 690 -6.14 -53.52 27.20
C LEU A 690 -6.91 -52.82 28.35
N PRO A 691 -6.52 -53.02 29.62
CA PRO A 691 -7.44 -52.80 30.75
C PRO A 691 -7.31 -51.45 31.46
N GLU A 692 -8.35 -51.16 32.26
CA GLU A 692 -8.59 -49.91 32.98
C GLU A 692 -7.55 -49.54 34.05
N PHE A 693 -7.49 -48.24 34.39
CA PHE A 693 -7.27 -47.82 35.77
C PHE A 693 -8.33 -46.80 36.22
N SER A 694 -8.95 -47.09 37.37
CA SER A 694 -10.16 -46.44 37.90
C SER A 694 -9.92 -45.12 38.66
N ARG A 695 -11.06 -44.50 39.04
CA ARG A 695 -11.36 -43.67 40.25
C ARG A 695 -11.14 -42.15 40.13
N TYR A 696 -12.14 -41.27 40.29
CA TYR A 696 -13.14 -41.20 41.38
C TYR A 696 -14.42 -40.36 41.05
N ALA A 697 -15.55 -40.81 41.59
CA ALA A 697 -16.71 -40.07 42.15
C ALA A 697 -17.27 -38.78 41.49
N SER A 698 -18.53 -38.87 41.06
CA SER A 698 -19.56 -37.81 41.17
C SER A 698 -20.11 -37.75 42.63
N PRO A 699 -21.03 -36.83 43.05
CA PRO A 699 -22.43 -36.86 42.56
C PRO A 699 -23.23 -35.51 42.54
N GLU A 700 -24.36 -35.53 41.80
CA GLU A 700 -25.72 -35.06 42.23
C GLU A 700 -26.02 -33.57 42.58
N VAL A 701 -27.28 -33.06 42.66
CA VAL A 701 -28.67 -33.48 42.31
C VAL A 701 -29.38 -32.21 41.76
N GLY A 702 -30.43 -32.31 40.93
CA GLY A 702 -31.24 -31.12 40.60
C GLY A 702 -32.46 -31.29 39.68
N SER A 703 -33.25 -32.36 39.82
CA SER A 703 -34.42 -32.60 38.96
C SER A 703 -35.69 -31.87 39.43
N SER A 704 -36.48 -31.35 38.48
CA SER A 704 -37.93 -31.18 38.67
C SER A 704 -38.71 -31.36 37.37
N SER A 705 -39.76 -32.16 37.47
CA SER A 705 -40.74 -32.57 36.45
C SER A 705 -41.92 -31.57 36.35
N ARG A 706 -42.96 -31.66 35.50
CA ARG A 706 -43.48 -32.69 34.55
C ARG A 706 -44.57 -32.07 33.64
N SER A 707 -45.14 -32.90 32.75
CA SER A 707 -46.30 -32.71 31.84
C SER A 707 -45.95 -32.22 30.42
N SER A 708 -46.03 -32.99 29.32
CA SER A 708 -46.69 -34.26 28.91
C SER A 708 -48.09 -34.16 28.28
N ASP A 709 -48.10 -34.20 26.95
CA ASP A 709 -49.17 -34.77 26.10
C ASP A 709 -48.50 -35.56 24.92
N ALA A 710 -49.27 -36.41 24.23
CA ALA A 710 -48.81 -37.58 23.48
C ALA A 710 -49.54 -37.71 22.10
N VAL A 711 -49.28 -38.57 21.09
CA VAL A 711 -48.27 -39.59 20.63
C VAL A 711 -48.83 -40.12 19.27
N PRO A 712 -48.12 -40.79 18.30
CA PRO A 712 -46.74 -41.28 18.17
C PRO A 712 -45.97 -40.81 16.90
N SER A 713 -44.79 -41.41 16.69
CA SER A 713 -43.80 -41.27 15.60
C SER A 713 -44.16 -41.79 14.19
N GLN A 714 -43.52 -41.18 13.17
CA GLN A 714 -42.87 -41.92 12.07
C GLN A 714 -41.39 -41.55 11.98
N THR A 715 -40.56 -42.51 11.59
CA THR A 715 -39.09 -42.43 11.55
C THR A 715 -38.55 -41.96 10.20
N THR A 716 -37.81 -40.85 10.19
CA THR A 716 -36.80 -40.58 9.15
C THR A 716 -35.59 -39.89 9.78
N THR A 717 -34.39 -40.44 9.58
CA THR A 717 -33.09 -39.89 9.99
C THR A 717 -32.68 -38.69 9.11
N GLY A 718 -33.50 -37.64 9.12
CA GLY A 718 -33.25 -36.42 8.34
C GLY A 718 -32.13 -35.57 8.94
N LYS A 719 -31.14 -35.22 8.12
CA LYS A 719 -30.16 -34.16 8.45
C LYS A 719 -30.90 -32.84 8.64
N LYS A 720 -30.47 -32.04 9.62
CA LYS A 720 -31.11 -30.74 9.90
C LYS A 720 -30.80 -29.76 8.76
N ARG A 721 -31.85 -29.28 8.07
CA ARG A 721 -31.77 -28.24 7.03
C ARG A 721 -31.55 -26.86 7.66
N ILE A 722 -30.66 -26.05 7.09
CA ILE A 722 -30.27 -24.72 7.58
C ILE A 722 -30.32 -23.75 6.41
N GLU A 723 -31.12 -22.68 6.51
CA GLU A 723 -31.15 -21.64 5.47
C GLU A 723 -29.91 -20.73 5.60
N VAL A 724 -29.16 -20.57 4.52
CA VAL A 724 -27.91 -19.80 4.47
C VAL A 724 -27.91 -18.77 3.35
N ARG A 725 -27.25 -17.64 3.60
CA ARG A 725 -26.96 -16.64 2.56
C ARG A 725 -25.65 -17.02 1.88
N VAL A 726 -25.71 -17.26 0.57
CA VAL A 726 -24.53 -17.56 -0.26
C VAL A 726 -24.09 -16.29 -1.00
N VAL A 727 -22.78 -16.05 -1.06
CA VAL A 727 -22.16 -14.93 -1.79
C VAL A 727 -21.07 -15.49 -2.69
N LYS A 728 -21.14 -15.20 -3.99
CA LYS A 728 -20.12 -15.58 -4.96
C LYS A 728 -18.96 -14.59 -4.94
N LEU A 729 -17.73 -15.09 -4.84
CA LEU A 729 -16.51 -14.29 -5.01
C LEU A 729 -15.54 -15.08 -5.89
N GLY A 730 -15.19 -14.54 -7.06
CA GLY A 730 -14.44 -15.25 -8.08
C GLY A 730 -15.15 -16.53 -8.54
N ARG A 731 -14.47 -17.67 -8.44
CA ARG A 731 -15.00 -19.00 -8.80
C ARG A 731 -15.68 -19.74 -7.65
N LYS A 732 -15.57 -19.27 -6.40
CA LYS A 732 -16.08 -19.95 -5.19
C LYS A 732 -17.33 -19.28 -4.62
N TYR A 733 -18.19 -20.08 -4.01
CA TYR A 733 -19.44 -19.69 -3.35
C TYR A 733 -19.25 -19.79 -1.83
N TYR A 734 -19.42 -18.66 -1.12
CA TYR A 734 -19.19 -18.56 0.31
C TYR A 734 -20.50 -18.50 1.08
N TYR A 735 -20.59 -19.26 2.18
CA TYR A 735 -21.73 -19.27 3.08
C TYR A 735 -21.26 -19.33 4.54
N ARG A 736 -22.18 -19.22 5.50
CA ARG A 736 -21.90 -19.47 6.91
C ARG A 736 -22.54 -20.78 7.36
N ASP A 737 -21.79 -21.58 8.10
CA ASP A 737 -22.27 -22.84 8.65
C ASP A 737 -23.06 -22.66 9.95
N TYR A 738 -23.50 -23.78 10.55
CA TYR A 738 -24.28 -23.81 11.79
C TYR A 738 -23.57 -23.27 13.03
N LYS A 739 -22.25 -23.06 12.98
CA LYS A 739 -21.44 -22.42 14.02
C LYS A 739 -21.07 -20.97 13.66
N ASP A 740 -21.76 -20.40 12.67
CA ASP A 740 -21.50 -19.07 12.10
C ASP A 740 -20.11 -18.95 11.43
N GLY A 741 -19.44 -20.08 11.19
CA GLY A 741 -18.13 -20.17 10.55
C GLY A 741 -18.24 -19.98 9.03
N ARG A 742 -17.34 -19.19 8.45
CA ARG A 742 -17.32 -18.97 6.99
C ARG A 742 -16.79 -20.22 6.28
N LYS A 743 -17.57 -20.75 5.34
CA LYS A 743 -17.21 -21.87 4.47
C LYS A 743 -17.23 -21.46 3.00
N ALA A 744 -16.44 -22.16 2.19
CA ALA A 744 -16.40 -22.04 0.74
C ALA A 744 -16.87 -23.36 0.11
N SER A 745 -17.42 -23.25 -1.09
CA SER A 745 -17.93 -24.35 -1.92
C SER A 745 -17.72 -23.99 -3.39
N ASN A 746 -17.59 -25.00 -4.24
CA ASN A 746 -17.68 -24.84 -5.69
C ASN A 746 -19.16 -24.71 -6.09
N LYS A 747 -19.42 -24.37 -7.36
CA LYS A 747 -20.81 -24.31 -7.86
C LYS A 747 -21.47 -25.69 -7.83
N ASP A 748 -20.71 -26.70 -8.22
CA ASP A 748 -21.23 -28.03 -8.55
C ASP A 748 -21.51 -28.88 -7.29
N ASP A 749 -21.02 -28.42 -6.12
CA ASP A 749 -21.38 -28.95 -4.80
C ASP A 749 -22.86 -28.67 -4.45
N TRP A 750 -23.52 -27.73 -5.14
CA TRP A 750 -24.90 -27.31 -4.86
C TRP A 750 -25.89 -27.95 -5.83
N GLN A 751 -26.71 -28.85 -5.31
CA GLN A 751 -27.80 -29.48 -6.04
C GLN A 751 -28.98 -28.49 -6.18
N ALA A 752 -29.51 -28.32 -7.39
CA ALA A 752 -30.75 -27.58 -7.59
C ALA A 752 -31.93 -28.39 -7.02
N VAL A 753 -32.77 -27.74 -6.21
CA VAL A 753 -33.95 -28.33 -5.57
C VAL A 753 -35.15 -27.41 -5.71
N GLU A 754 -36.36 -27.89 -5.41
CA GLU A 754 -37.55 -27.05 -5.46
C GLU A 754 -37.40 -25.82 -4.53
N GLY A 755 -37.52 -24.63 -5.13
CA GLY A 755 -37.38 -23.34 -4.44
C GLY A 755 -35.95 -22.84 -4.20
N GLY A 756 -34.89 -23.53 -4.66
CA GLY A 756 -33.52 -23.03 -4.52
C GLY A 756 -32.42 -24.06 -4.77
N TYR A 757 -31.38 -24.03 -3.93
CA TYR A 757 -30.20 -24.88 -4.01
C TYR A 757 -29.87 -25.48 -2.65
N LEU A 758 -29.43 -26.73 -2.63
CA LEU A 758 -29.09 -27.50 -1.43
C LEU A 758 -27.64 -28.01 -1.50
N LEU A 759 -26.90 -27.85 -0.43
CA LEU A 759 -25.55 -28.38 -0.22
C LEU A 759 -25.59 -29.38 0.94
N THR A 760 -25.44 -30.66 0.61
CA THR A 760 -25.55 -31.78 1.57
C THR A 760 -24.26 -31.92 2.39
N GLY A 761 -24.30 -31.55 3.67
CA GLY A 761 -23.14 -31.65 4.56
C GLY A 761 -23.05 -32.98 5.31
N LYS A 762 -21.97 -33.18 6.08
CA LYS A 762 -21.80 -34.40 6.90
C LYS A 762 -22.87 -34.55 8.00
N LYS A 763 -23.32 -33.44 8.61
CA LYS A 763 -24.32 -33.44 9.71
C LYS A 763 -25.59 -32.62 9.43
N HIS A 764 -25.51 -31.62 8.54
CA HIS A 764 -26.56 -30.64 8.26
C HIS A 764 -26.56 -30.33 6.77
N ASP A 765 -27.72 -29.97 6.22
CA ASP A 765 -27.87 -29.62 4.81
C ASP A 765 -28.14 -28.12 4.70
N TYR A 766 -27.34 -27.43 3.90
CA TYR A 766 -27.39 -25.97 3.77
C TYR A 766 -28.23 -25.60 2.55
N PHE A 767 -29.25 -24.79 2.74
CA PHE A 767 -30.20 -24.41 1.70
C PHE A 767 -30.11 -22.91 1.41
N THR A 768 -30.20 -22.51 0.15
CA THR A 768 -30.36 -21.11 -0.23
C THR A 768 -31.36 -20.93 -1.36
N LYS A 769 -32.13 -19.84 -1.33
CA LYS A 769 -33.08 -19.51 -2.40
C LYS A 769 -32.39 -19.05 -3.69
N LYS A 770 -31.15 -18.56 -3.61
CA LYS A 770 -30.32 -18.11 -4.74
C LYS A 770 -28.85 -18.37 -4.44
N LEU A 771 -28.17 -19.10 -5.33
CA LEU A 771 -26.71 -19.01 -5.42
C LEU A 771 -26.35 -17.60 -5.91
N GLY A 772 -25.41 -16.97 -5.20
CA GLY A 772 -25.07 -15.55 -5.34
C GLY A 772 -24.59 -15.10 -6.72
#